data_AF-A0AB36P3I2-F1
#
_entry.id   AF-A0AB36P3I2-F1
#
_cell.length_a   1.000
_cell.length_b   1.000
_cell.length_c   1.000
_cell.angle_alpha   90.00
_cell.angle_beta   90.00
_cell.angle_gamma   90.00
#
_symmetry.space_group_name_H-M   'P 1'
#
loop_
_entity.id
_entity.type
_entity.pdbx_description
1 polymer ?
#
loop_
_entity_poly.entity_id
_entity_poly.type
_entity_poly.pdbx_seq_one_letter_code
_entity_poly.pdbx_strand_id
1 'polypeptide(L)'
;MYYTSNADTQNSREPFTYLLSGNLNISAFNFSVPLFYSITNQGNNLGYTAPFDFNRLSIMPKYKWVKAYIGNVSMTFSPYTLSGFPFKGVGLELTPQSPFKITLMGGQLLKAVSEEEALGGIPVYQRFGYGAKIGFEKERYKLGWIGFYAKDDVNSLTMVTDKGVTPKENFVNSLTFSTSVIKNLNLNVEYALSVLTDDTRSNTLSGGNFRDKLFSSKESTSFMNALNVNFDYNIQKSIVGLTYERIDPNYNTLGALYFNNDLENIALRFSRPFYQDKITVSTSLGFQRDDLAKEKKQDTKRVVGSINMNYRVTDQINVTGSYSNFSTYTNKKLDQFELINNPNVVVSDTLDYRQLSQNANVNMSYAFGSKRNQNLNFNYSIAGQANEQGGVIRRGQASTVQNYNLAHSINFIEMKVGLNSSLNYTNNQVGINNSSSTGASVGASKKLFKDKLNTNLGFLYNNSQGDMNSSSVFGIKFNNSYTLLEQHNFSMNIISMFRSSTNTQKFNDLTATFNYAYSIDKVKLPAKKEPKKEKEIVLNPVLKINYKEKTYQGTRDEIIKQLQDLQLALRPIPKEDSDELQHLLTLTTLTPDDESFKEKALTYLKAYDLNNDILDKYNNYILETVKSLQEEMKRKDEGFENDYVMALGRVNKHKLHGVNEEDITDKTSYKSYLKLVERKNKKLQPLLVHRWMINEISILANTPAAEIHQNENLSNFNKQELNQFFKMMKEKKTDTEVIEELKIKLIPFYHDLAIKNVKDDEVEFKYLKIN
;
A
#
# COMPACT_ATOMS: atom_id res chain seq x y z
N MET A 1 -31.31 7.44 -15.52
CA MET A 1 -31.73 6.14 -14.96
C MET A 1 -33.24 6.11 -14.98
N TYR A 2 -33.80 5.00 -15.47
CA TYR A 2 -35.22 4.71 -15.46
C TYR A 2 -35.50 3.57 -14.49
N TYR A 3 -36.56 3.71 -13.70
CA TYR A 3 -37.02 2.68 -12.77
C TYR A 3 -38.53 2.50 -12.90
N THR A 4 -38.96 1.24 -12.92
CA THR A 4 -40.38 0.87 -12.83
C THR A 4 -40.54 -0.40 -12.01
N SER A 5 -41.65 -0.50 -11.30
CA SER A 5 -42.06 -1.66 -10.52
C SER A 5 -43.57 -1.77 -10.58
N ASN A 6 -44.07 -3.01 -10.60
CA ASN A 6 -45.49 -3.29 -10.47
C ASN A 6 -45.94 -3.47 -9.00
N ALA A 7 -45.09 -3.12 -8.03
CA ALA A 7 -45.42 -3.14 -6.61
C ALA A 7 -46.29 -1.94 -6.23
N ASP A 8 -47.40 -2.21 -5.53
CA ASP A 8 -48.39 -1.22 -5.10
C ASP A 8 -47.96 -0.55 -3.78
N THR A 9 -46.86 0.22 -3.81
CA THR A 9 -46.34 0.92 -2.62
C THR A 9 -46.29 2.43 -2.84
N GLN A 10 -46.94 3.18 -1.93
CA GLN A 10 -47.14 4.65 -1.93
C GLN A 10 -45.87 5.54 -1.94
N ASN A 11 -44.66 4.97 -2.04
CA ASN A 11 -43.41 5.73 -2.17
C ASN A 11 -42.68 5.29 -3.46
N SER A 12 -43.26 5.66 -4.60
CA SER A 12 -42.63 5.41 -5.90
C SER A 12 -41.39 6.28 -6.04
N ARG A 13 -40.22 5.64 -6.14
CA ARG A 13 -39.01 6.29 -6.65
C ARG A 13 -39.34 6.99 -7.96
N GLU A 14 -38.92 8.26 -8.10
CA GLU A 14 -39.07 9.03 -9.34
C GLU A 14 -38.68 8.17 -10.56
N PRO A 15 -39.60 7.96 -11.52
CA PRO A 15 -39.37 7.04 -12.64
C PRO A 15 -38.14 7.40 -13.47
N PHE A 16 -37.75 8.68 -13.49
CA PHE A 16 -36.60 9.18 -14.23
C PHE A 16 -35.71 10.10 -13.38
N THR A 17 -34.44 9.71 -13.25
CA THR A 17 -33.40 10.54 -12.62
C THR A 17 -32.22 10.72 -13.57
N TYR A 18 -31.58 11.88 -13.54
CA TYR A 18 -30.36 12.14 -14.31
C TYR A 18 -29.24 12.68 -13.43
N LEU A 19 -28.01 12.38 -13.86
CA LEU A 19 -26.79 12.93 -13.31
C LEU A 19 -25.87 13.27 -14.49
N LEU A 20 -25.68 14.56 -14.72
CA LEU A 20 -24.73 15.07 -15.68
C LEU A 20 -23.48 15.47 -14.90
N SER A 21 -22.41 14.70 -15.03
CA SER A 21 -21.14 15.02 -14.37
C SER A 21 -19.97 14.87 -15.33
N GLY A 22 -18.88 15.58 -15.05
CA GLY A 22 -17.69 15.54 -15.88
C GLY A 22 -16.49 16.12 -15.16
N ASN A 23 -15.31 15.68 -15.60
CA ASN A 23 -14.04 16.23 -15.17
C ASN A 23 -13.21 16.58 -16.42
N LEU A 24 -13.09 17.87 -16.70
CA LEU A 24 -12.30 18.39 -17.81
C LEU A 24 -10.95 18.86 -17.26
N ASN A 25 -9.87 18.20 -17.66
CA ASN A 25 -8.51 18.59 -17.30
C ASN A 25 -7.86 19.34 -18.47
N ILE A 26 -7.88 20.66 -18.40
CA ILE A 26 -7.21 21.51 -19.40
C ILE A 26 -5.75 21.63 -18.96
N SER A 27 -4.79 21.22 -19.79
CA SER A 27 -3.36 21.37 -19.47
C SER A 27 -2.59 21.97 -20.63
N ALA A 28 -1.87 23.05 -20.38
CA ALA A 28 -0.97 23.68 -21.34
C ALA A 28 0.25 24.24 -20.61
N PHE A 29 1.46 23.90 -21.09
CA PHE A 29 2.72 24.30 -20.45
C PHE A 29 2.77 23.90 -18.96
N ASN A 30 3.01 24.87 -18.06
CA ASN A 30 3.01 24.70 -16.61
C ASN A 30 1.65 24.97 -15.95
N PHE A 31 0.59 25.10 -16.76
CA PHE A 31 -0.77 25.40 -16.31
C PHE A 31 -1.66 24.16 -16.45
N SER A 32 -2.41 23.83 -15.39
CA SER A 32 -3.39 22.74 -15.37
C SER A 32 -4.65 23.21 -14.68
N VAL A 33 -5.81 23.08 -15.33
CA VAL A 33 -7.11 23.45 -14.79
C VAL A 33 -8.04 22.25 -14.86
N PRO A 34 -8.10 21.45 -13.79
CA PRO A 34 -9.19 20.54 -13.53
C PRO A 34 -10.48 21.34 -13.30
N LEU A 35 -11.50 21.04 -14.09
CA LEU A 35 -12.86 21.53 -13.95
C LEU A 35 -13.76 20.33 -13.67
N PHE A 36 -14.39 20.31 -12.51
CA PHE A 36 -15.38 19.32 -12.13
C PHE A 36 -16.78 19.96 -12.12
N TYR A 37 -17.75 19.27 -12.71
CA TYR A 37 -19.15 19.62 -12.54
C TYR A 37 -20.00 18.38 -12.26
N SER A 38 -21.08 18.56 -11.51
CA SER A 38 -22.08 17.54 -11.21
C SER A 38 -23.43 18.22 -11.10
N ILE A 39 -24.38 17.86 -11.95
CA ILE A 39 -25.72 18.43 -12.03
C ILE A 39 -26.73 17.28 -11.98
N THR A 40 -27.71 17.36 -11.09
CA THR A 40 -28.75 16.33 -10.91
C THR A 40 -30.10 16.95 -10.60
N ASN A 41 -31.18 16.30 -11.04
CA ASN A 41 -32.55 16.64 -10.65
C ASN A 41 -32.97 16.01 -9.33
N GLN A 42 -32.13 15.20 -8.68
CA GLN A 42 -32.47 14.55 -7.42
C GLN A 42 -32.66 15.56 -6.27
N GLY A 43 -31.93 16.67 -6.24
CA GLY A 43 -32.05 17.66 -5.16
C GLY A 43 -33.44 18.30 -5.06
N ASN A 44 -33.94 18.86 -6.16
CA ASN A 44 -35.22 19.57 -6.17
C ASN A 44 -36.45 18.64 -6.16
N ASN A 45 -36.34 17.44 -6.75
CA ASN A 45 -37.47 16.52 -6.88
C ASN A 45 -37.64 15.58 -5.67
N LEU A 46 -36.63 15.44 -4.80
CA LEU A 46 -36.70 14.57 -3.62
C LEU A 46 -37.08 15.32 -2.34
N GLY A 47 -37.45 16.61 -2.43
CA GLY A 47 -37.81 17.44 -1.26
C GLY A 47 -36.70 17.50 -0.21
N TYR A 48 -35.43 17.40 -0.61
CA TYR A 48 -34.31 17.28 0.34
C TYR A 48 -33.55 18.61 0.42
N THR A 49 -33.84 19.42 1.43
CA THR A 49 -33.15 20.69 1.72
C THR A 49 -31.92 20.43 2.58
N ALA A 50 -30.92 19.75 2.00
CA ALA A 50 -29.63 19.62 2.65
C ALA A 50 -28.94 20.99 2.72
N PRO A 51 -28.18 21.31 3.80
CA PRO A 51 -27.46 22.58 3.91
C PRO A 51 -26.22 22.66 2.99
N PHE A 52 -26.15 21.81 1.95
CA PHE A 52 -25.08 21.70 0.97
C PHE A 52 -25.65 21.67 -0.45
N ASP A 53 -24.86 22.18 -1.41
CA ASP A 53 -25.23 22.12 -2.82
C ASP A 53 -25.07 20.72 -3.42
N PHE A 54 -26.14 20.19 -4.01
CA PHE A 54 -26.13 18.98 -4.84
C PHE A 54 -25.54 19.25 -6.23
N ASN A 55 -25.82 20.43 -6.78
CA ASN A 55 -25.25 20.89 -8.04
C ASN A 55 -23.91 21.57 -7.77
N ARG A 56 -22.83 20.93 -8.20
CA ARG A 56 -21.46 21.35 -7.87
C ARG A 56 -20.71 21.74 -9.13
N LEU A 57 -19.97 22.83 -9.01
CA LEU A 57 -18.98 23.30 -9.97
C LEU A 57 -17.70 23.61 -9.20
N SER A 58 -16.59 23.05 -9.63
CA SER A 58 -15.29 23.18 -8.97
C SER A 58 -14.20 23.40 -10.01
N ILE A 59 -13.36 24.40 -9.82
CA ILE A 59 -12.24 24.73 -10.71
C ILE A 59 -10.97 24.75 -9.86
N MET A 60 -9.93 24.03 -10.26
CA MET A 60 -8.72 23.87 -9.45
C MET A 60 -7.43 24.25 -10.21
N PRO A 61 -7.31 25.49 -10.74
CA PRO A 61 -6.18 25.86 -11.58
C PRO A 61 -4.86 25.77 -10.81
N LYS A 62 -3.87 25.14 -11.43
CA LYS A 62 -2.52 24.94 -10.92
C LYS A 62 -1.52 25.54 -11.91
N TYR A 63 -0.68 26.44 -11.42
CA TYR A 63 0.48 26.97 -12.13
C TYR A 63 1.74 26.72 -11.30
N LYS A 64 2.63 25.84 -11.80
CA LYS A 64 3.86 25.45 -11.07
C LYS A 64 3.54 25.00 -9.63
N TRP A 65 3.96 25.78 -8.64
CA TRP A 65 3.79 25.55 -7.21
C TRP A 65 2.54 26.21 -6.60
N VAL A 66 1.75 26.93 -7.40
CA VAL A 66 0.50 27.57 -6.98
C VAL A 66 -0.67 26.72 -7.45
N LYS A 67 -1.57 26.34 -6.55
CA LYS A 67 -2.85 25.68 -6.88
C LYS A 67 -3.97 26.44 -6.20
N ALA A 68 -4.95 26.91 -6.96
CA ALA A 68 -6.17 27.47 -6.41
C ALA A 68 -7.30 26.43 -6.43
N TYR A 69 -8.28 26.64 -5.57
CA TYR A 69 -9.51 25.87 -5.47
C TYR A 69 -10.66 26.89 -5.54
N ILE A 70 -11.61 26.73 -6.44
CA ILE A 70 -12.66 27.72 -6.70
C ILE A 70 -13.99 26.99 -6.89
N GLY A 71 -15.05 27.48 -6.25
CA GLY A 71 -16.40 26.91 -6.35
C GLY A 71 -16.69 25.95 -5.19
N ASN A 72 -17.32 24.82 -5.47
CA ASN A 72 -17.73 23.83 -4.48
C ASN A 72 -16.61 22.81 -4.29
N VAL A 73 -15.73 23.06 -3.32
CA VAL A 73 -14.51 22.28 -3.12
C VAL A 73 -14.46 21.76 -1.69
N SER A 74 -13.52 20.86 -1.40
CA SER A 74 -13.21 20.45 -0.04
C SER A 74 -11.69 20.47 0.13
N MET A 75 -11.24 20.77 1.34
CA MET A 75 -9.83 20.77 1.73
C MET A 75 -9.69 20.10 3.09
N THR A 76 -8.52 19.51 3.34
CA THR A 76 -8.20 18.87 4.61
C THR A 76 -6.89 19.42 5.13
N PHE A 77 -6.91 19.98 6.33
CA PHE A 77 -5.70 20.45 7.02
C PHE A 77 -5.20 19.42 8.03
N SER A 78 -6.11 18.90 8.86
CA SER A 78 -5.90 17.79 9.79
C SER A 78 -7.26 17.16 10.18
N PRO A 79 -7.27 15.94 10.74
CA PRO A 79 -8.48 15.35 11.31
C PRO A 79 -9.09 16.20 12.44
N TYR A 80 -8.26 16.92 13.21
CA TYR A 80 -8.66 17.68 14.40
C TYR A 80 -9.07 19.13 14.12
N THR A 81 -8.98 19.59 12.87
CA THR A 81 -9.32 20.97 12.46
C THR A 81 -10.28 20.97 11.27
N LEU A 82 -9.84 21.40 10.07
CA LEU A 82 -10.62 21.26 8.85
C LEU A 82 -10.39 19.87 8.25
N SER A 83 -11.40 19.01 8.26
CA SER A 83 -11.32 17.61 7.82
C SER A 83 -12.31 17.30 6.68
N GLY A 84 -11.97 17.73 5.47
CA GLY A 84 -12.71 17.37 4.25
C GLY A 84 -14.11 17.98 4.15
N PHE A 85 -14.42 19.00 4.96
CA PHE A 85 -15.71 19.67 4.95
C PHE A 85 -15.92 20.39 3.61
N PRO A 86 -17.04 20.14 2.91
CA PRO A 86 -17.31 20.80 1.63
C PRO A 86 -17.68 22.27 1.85
N PHE A 87 -17.13 23.15 1.03
CA PHE A 87 -17.43 24.58 1.08
C PHE A 87 -17.58 25.17 -0.32
N LYS A 88 -18.40 26.21 -0.43
CA LYS A 88 -18.51 27.06 -1.62
C LYS A 88 -17.67 28.31 -1.42
N GLY A 89 -16.54 28.41 -2.11
CA GLY A 89 -15.62 29.54 -1.95
C GLY A 89 -14.31 29.38 -2.69
N VAL A 90 -13.24 29.87 -2.07
CA VAL A 90 -11.89 29.86 -2.62
C VAL A 90 -10.90 29.21 -1.66
N GLY A 91 -9.90 28.54 -2.22
CA GLY A 91 -8.75 28.01 -1.50
C GLY A 91 -7.48 28.20 -2.32
N LEU A 92 -6.34 28.22 -1.64
CA LEU A 92 -5.03 28.43 -2.24
C LEU A 92 -4.03 27.49 -1.58
N GLU A 93 -3.20 26.82 -2.37
CA GLU A 93 -2.15 25.94 -1.92
C GLU A 93 -0.85 26.32 -2.63
N LEU A 94 0.11 26.75 -1.84
CA LEU A 94 1.43 27.21 -2.27
C LEU A 94 2.46 26.20 -1.81
N THR A 95 3.12 25.56 -2.78
CA THR A 95 4.12 24.50 -2.56
C THR A 95 5.45 24.82 -3.25
N PRO A 96 6.07 26.00 -3.01
CA PRO A 96 7.32 26.39 -3.66
C PRO A 96 8.44 25.40 -3.34
N GLN A 97 9.56 25.46 -4.07
CA GLN A 97 10.76 24.67 -3.74
C GLN A 97 11.37 25.03 -2.38
N SER A 98 11.01 26.20 -1.84
CA SER A 98 11.30 26.60 -0.46
C SER A 98 10.70 25.60 0.56
N PRO A 99 11.30 25.46 1.75
CA PRO A 99 10.75 24.68 2.87
C PRO A 99 9.34 25.09 3.30
N PHE A 100 8.91 26.33 3.01
CA PHE A 100 7.60 26.83 3.43
C PHE A 100 6.48 26.36 2.49
N LYS A 101 5.42 25.79 3.07
CA LYS A 101 4.17 25.40 2.42
C LYS A 101 3.03 26.18 3.06
N ILE A 102 2.16 26.76 2.25
CA ILE A 102 1.03 27.55 2.76
C ILE A 102 -0.24 27.05 2.09
N THR A 103 -1.28 26.81 2.88
CA THR A 103 -2.61 26.45 2.39
C THR A 103 -3.65 27.33 3.06
N LEU A 104 -4.52 27.96 2.28
CA LEU A 104 -5.56 28.88 2.72
C LEU A 104 -6.91 28.40 2.20
N MET A 105 -7.97 28.70 2.95
CA MET A 105 -9.35 28.49 2.52
C MET A 105 -10.26 29.60 3.06
N GLY A 106 -11.30 29.95 2.31
CA GLY A 106 -12.34 30.88 2.72
C GLY A 106 -13.63 30.63 1.93
N GLY A 107 -14.77 30.48 2.62
CA GLY A 107 -16.04 30.27 1.93
C GLY A 107 -17.21 29.91 2.84
N GLN A 108 -18.35 29.69 2.19
CA GLN A 108 -19.57 29.23 2.83
C GLN A 108 -19.49 27.72 3.06
N LEU A 109 -19.56 27.29 4.32
CA LEU A 109 -19.59 25.90 4.75
C LEU A 109 -21.01 25.34 4.72
N LEU A 110 -21.98 26.11 5.24
CA LEU A 110 -23.39 25.73 5.31
C LEU A 110 -24.25 26.83 4.72
N LYS A 111 -25.29 26.42 4.00
CA LYS A 111 -26.39 27.29 3.62
C LYS A 111 -27.43 27.36 4.73
N ALA A 112 -28.12 28.49 4.82
CA ALA A 112 -29.29 28.57 5.67
C ALA A 112 -30.37 27.61 5.16
N VAL A 113 -31.01 26.89 6.07
CA VAL A 113 -32.20 26.08 5.81
C VAL A 113 -33.22 26.47 6.85
N SER A 114 -34.32 27.09 6.40
CA SER A 114 -35.40 27.51 7.29
C SER A 114 -36.19 26.31 7.81
N GLU A 115 -37.02 26.52 8.83
CA GLU A 115 -37.88 25.46 9.37
C GLU A 115 -38.91 24.96 8.34
N GLU A 116 -39.45 25.86 7.54
CA GLU A 116 -40.39 25.54 6.44
C GLU A 116 -39.71 24.66 5.38
N GLU A 117 -38.46 25.00 5.05
CA GLU A 117 -37.66 24.27 4.07
C GLU A 117 -37.22 22.90 4.59
N ALA A 118 -36.95 22.77 5.89
CA ALA A 118 -36.40 21.55 6.49
C ALA A 118 -37.37 20.35 6.49
N LEU A 119 -38.65 20.53 6.13
CA LEU A 119 -39.67 19.46 6.01
C LEU A 119 -39.69 18.49 7.21
N GLY A 120 -39.67 19.05 8.42
CA GLY A 120 -39.61 18.31 9.69
C GLY A 120 -38.21 18.16 10.28
N GLY A 121 -37.16 18.51 9.54
CA GLY A 121 -35.77 18.55 10.00
C GLY A 121 -35.44 19.70 10.97
N ILE A 122 -34.18 19.76 11.37
CA ILE A 122 -33.63 20.82 12.25
C ILE A 122 -33.15 21.98 11.36
N PRO A 123 -33.59 23.23 11.61
CA PRO A 123 -33.15 24.39 10.85
C PRO A 123 -31.63 24.61 11.02
N VAL A 124 -30.99 25.18 10.00
CA VAL A 124 -29.52 25.35 9.95
C VAL A 124 -29.18 26.79 9.63
N TYR A 125 -28.31 27.41 10.44
CA TYR A 125 -27.78 28.75 10.15
C TYR A 125 -26.78 28.71 8.99
N GLN A 126 -26.69 29.81 8.25
CA GLN A 126 -25.63 30.00 7.27
C GLN A 126 -24.29 30.10 7.99
N ARG A 127 -23.31 29.28 7.56
CA ARG A 127 -21.97 29.24 8.17
C ARG A 127 -20.90 29.65 7.18
N PHE A 128 -20.04 30.58 7.57
CA PHE A 128 -18.80 30.88 6.87
C PHE A 128 -17.60 30.36 7.64
N GLY A 129 -16.58 29.89 6.90
CA GLY A 129 -15.33 29.41 7.46
C GLY A 129 -14.11 29.97 6.74
N TYR A 130 -13.02 30.10 7.47
CA TYR A 130 -11.71 30.54 7.03
C TYR A 130 -10.64 29.68 7.66
N GLY A 131 -9.57 29.40 6.95
CA GLY A 131 -8.49 28.59 7.50
C GLY A 131 -7.16 28.84 6.83
N ALA A 132 -6.10 28.67 7.61
CA ALA A 132 -4.72 28.73 7.17
C ALA A 132 -3.92 27.55 7.73
N LYS A 133 -3.07 26.95 6.91
CA LYS A 133 -2.08 25.95 7.29
C LYS A 133 -0.74 26.40 6.76
N ILE A 134 0.22 26.57 7.67
CA ILE A 134 1.58 26.99 7.36
C ILE A 134 2.51 25.87 7.81
N GLY A 135 3.23 25.27 6.87
CA GLY A 135 4.20 24.21 7.10
C GLY A 135 5.61 24.67 6.78
N PHE A 136 6.57 24.20 7.56
CA PHE A 136 8.00 24.28 7.29
C PHE A 136 8.54 22.86 7.17
N GLU A 137 8.94 22.45 5.98
CA GLU A 137 9.38 21.09 5.68
C GLU A 137 10.85 21.06 5.24
N LYS A 138 11.69 20.37 6.01
CA LYS A 138 13.05 19.96 5.62
C LYS A 138 13.17 18.44 5.65
N GLU A 139 14.29 17.90 5.17
CA GLU A 139 14.51 16.45 5.09
C GLU A 139 14.33 15.72 6.42
N ARG A 140 14.76 16.31 7.54
CA ARG A 140 14.73 15.67 8.87
C ARG A 140 13.52 16.05 9.72
N TYR A 141 12.96 17.23 9.54
CA TYR A 141 11.91 17.76 10.41
C TYR A 141 10.88 18.56 9.62
N LYS A 142 9.62 18.44 10.05
CA LYS A 142 8.47 19.19 9.55
C LYS A 142 7.76 19.81 10.73
N LEU A 143 7.51 21.10 10.65
CA LEU A 143 6.73 21.86 11.62
C LEU A 143 5.51 22.41 10.91
N GLY A 144 4.35 22.38 11.53
CA GLY A 144 3.15 22.96 10.97
C GLY A 144 2.35 23.69 12.02
N TRP A 145 1.75 24.79 11.61
CA TRP A 145 0.68 25.47 12.33
C TRP A 145 -0.57 25.46 11.45
N ILE A 146 -1.71 25.23 12.07
CA ILE A 146 -3.02 25.24 11.44
C ILE A 146 -3.93 26.15 12.27
N GLY A 147 -4.57 27.12 11.65
CA GLY A 147 -5.66 27.90 12.21
C GLY A 147 -6.93 27.70 11.39
N PHE A 148 -8.06 27.51 12.05
CA PHE A 148 -9.37 27.42 11.41
C PHE A 148 -10.40 28.19 12.22
N TYR A 149 -11.23 28.97 11.55
CA TYR A 149 -12.28 29.78 12.16
C TYR A 149 -13.58 29.58 11.38
N ALA A 150 -14.70 29.39 12.08
CA ALA A 150 -16.01 29.34 11.45
C ALA A 150 -17.07 29.99 12.34
N LYS A 151 -18.06 30.64 11.72
CA LYS A 151 -19.12 31.35 12.43
C LYS A 151 -20.44 31.29 11.67
N ASP A 152 -21.50 31.10 12.43
CA ASP A 152 -22.88 31.17 11.97
C ASP A 152 -23.36 32.63 11.93
N ASP A 153 -24.09 32.96 10.88
CA ASP A 153 -24.75 34.26 10.73
C ASP A 153 -26.10 34.25 11.46
N VAL A 154 -26.17 34.99 12.56
CA VAL A 154 -27.36 35.10 13.42
C VAL A 154 -28.59 35.58 12.63
N ASN A 155 -28.40 36.38 11.58
CA ASN A 155 -29.49 36.97 10.80
C ASN A 155 -29.94 36.11 9.62
N SER A 156 -29.34 34.93 9.41
CA SER A 156 -29.69 34.07 8.27
C SER A 156 -31.01 33.32 8.45
N LEU A 157 -31.53 33.28 9.67
CA LEU A 157 -32.84 32.71 10.01
C LEU A 157 -33.71 33.82 10.62
N THR A 158 -34.94 33.95 10.11
CA THR A 158 -35.85 35.06 10.44
C THR A 158 -36.70 34.83 11.70
N MET A 159 -36.70 33.63 12.29
CA MET A 159 -37.40 33.31 13.54
C MET A 159 -36.49 32.55 14.52
N VAL A 160 -36.65 32.83 15.82
CA VAL A 160 -36.08 32.02 16.90
C VAL A 160 -36.86 30.71 16.89
N THR A 161 -36.22 29.65 16.42
CA THR A 161 -36.86 28.35 16.26
C THR A 161 -37.17 27.75 17.63
N ASP A 162 -38.39 27.28 17.86
CA ASP A 162 -38.77 26.54 19.08
C ASP A 162 -37.95 25.24 19.27
N LYS A 163 -37.22 24.82 18.21
CA LYS A 163 -36.33 23.65 18.18
C LYS A 163 -34.94 23.86 18.80
N GLY A 164 -34.67 25.02 19.42
CA GLY A 164 -33.47 25.22 20.25
C GLY A 164 -32.13 25.26 19.51
N VAL A 165 -32.11 25.62 18.22
CA VAL A 165 -30.86 25.79 17.45
C VAL A 165 -30.21 27.14 17.79
N THR A 166 -28.90 27.14 18.02
CA THR A 166 -28.13 28.33 18.38
C THR A 166 -27.06 28.64 17.33
N PRO A 167 -26.79 29.92 17.05
CA PRO A 167 -25.73 30.32 16.12
C PRO A 167 -24.36 30.15 16.77
N LYS A 168 -23.53 29.25 16.22
CA LYS A 168 -22.23 28.86 16.79
C LYS A 168 -21.04 29.63 16.21
N GLU A 169 -19.96 29.68 16.98
CA GLU A 169 -18.66 30.21 16.54
C GLU A 169 -17.54 29.30 17.04
N ASN A 170 -16.54 29.03 16.20
CA ASN A 170 -15.44 28.13 16.54
C ASN A 170 -14.11 28.63 16.01
N PHE A 171 -13.10 28.64 16.89
CA PHE A 171 -11.72 28.91 16.55
C PHE A 171 -10.85 27.71 16.95
N VAL A 172 -10.13 27.13 16.00
CA VAL A 172 -9.31 25.94 16.21
C VAL A 172 -7.87 26.23 15.81
N ASN A 173 -6.92 25.86 16.67
CA ASN A 173 -5.48 25.93 16.39
C ASN A 173 -4.88 24.54 16.52
N SER A 174 -4.01 24.14 15.61
CA SER A 174 -3.25 22.90 15.72
C SER A 174 -1.78 23.15 15.41
N LEU A 175 -0.91 22.50 16.18
CA LEU A 175 0.53 22.44 15.97
C LEU A 175 0.90 21.02 15.60
N THR A 176 1.61 20.85 14.48
CA THR A 176 2.11 19.56 14.02
C THR A 176 3.63 19.55 14.01
N PHE A 177 4.20 18.43 14.42
CA PHE A 177 5.63 18.19 14.41
C PHE A 177 5.90 16.77 13.92
N SER A 178 6.68 16.63 12.86
CA SER A 178 7.18 15.35 12.37
C SER A 178 8.68 15.40 12.30
N THR A 179 9.37 14.36 12.78
CA THR A 179 10.83 14.30 12.68
C THR A 179 11.32 12.86 12.58
N SER A 180 12.43 12.66 11.89
CA SER A 180 13.20 11.43 11.98
C SER A 180 14.27 11.61 13.08
N VAL A 181 13.91 11.36 14.35
CA VAL A 181 14.75 11.65 15.53
C VAL A 181 16.12 10.96 15.44
N ILE A 182 16.13 9.71 14.94
CA ILE A 182 17.31 8.87 14.70
C ILE A 182 17.09 8.18 13.34
N LYS A 183 18.15 7.68 12.69
CA LYS A 183 18.02 6.82 11.51
C LYS A 183 17.00 5.71 11.81
N ASN A 184 15.94 5.66 11.02
CA ASN A 184 14.82 4.71 11.10
C ASN A 184 13.76 4.96 12.19
N LEU A 185 13.83 6.03 12.99
CA LEU A 185 12.84 6.37 14.01
C LEU A 185 12.06 7.61 13.59
N ASN A 186 10.77 7.47 13.34
CA ASN A 186 9.87 8.55 12.95
C ASN A 186 8.94 8.90 14.11
N LEU A 187 8.90 10.17 14.48
CA LEU A 187 7.99 10.74 15.46
C LEU A 187 7.05 11.71 14.77
N ASN A 188 5.75 11.59 15.00
CA ASN A 188 4.72 12.52 14.57
C ASN A 188 3.89 12.94 15.79
N VAL A 189 3.71 14.24 15.99
CA VAL A 189 2.93 14.82 17.08
C VAL A 189 2.00 15.86 16.48
N GLU A 190 0.73 15.83 16.90
CA GLU A 190 -0.23 16.88 16.64
C GLU A 190 -0.95 17.24 17.94
N TYR A 191 -1.01 18.53 18.25
CA TYR A 191 -1.79 19.07 19.36
C TYR A 191 -2.74 20.14 18.83
N ALA A 192 -4.04 19.90 18.97
CA ALA A 192 -5.09 20.79 18.54
C ALA A 192 -5.88 21.33 19.75
N LEU A 193 -6.27 22.60 19.69
CA LEU A 193 -7.11 23.31 20.64
C LEU A 193 -8.31 23.87 19.88
N SER A 194 -9.51 23.48 20.28
CA SER A 194 -10.77 24.01 19.78
C SER A 194 -11.41 24.90 20.84
N VAL A 195 -11.74 26.13 20.45
CA VAL A 195 -12.50 27.10 21.24
C VAL A 195 -13.87 27.20 20.57
N LEU A 196 -14.90 26.66 21.20
CA LEU A 196 -16.25 26.58 20.64
C LEU A 196 -17.21 27.40 21.51
N THR A 197 -17.86 28.38 20.91
CA THR A 197 -18.99 29.11 21.49
C THR A 197 -20.28 28.55 20.92
N ASP A 198 -21.09 27.91 21.76
CA ASP A 198 -22.33 27.27 21.34
C ASP A 198 -23.46 28.28 21.03
N ASP A 199 -23.47 29.46 21.64
CA ASP A 199 -24.39 30.54 21.28
C ASP A 199 -23.68 31.90 21.25
N THR A 200 -23.48 32.42 20.04
CA THR A 200 -22.88 33.75 19.82
C THR A 200 -23.69 34.91 20.41
N ARG A 201 -24.95 34.69 20.77
CA ARG A 201 -25.82 35.68 21.43
C ARG A 201 -25.63 35.72 22.96
N SER A 202 -24.97 34.72 23.55
CA SER A 202 -24.72 34.68 25.00
C SER A 202 -23.81 35.83 25.49
N ASN A 203 -23.94 36.17 26.77
CA ASN A 203 -23.20 37.28 27.37
C ASN A 203 -21.69 37.03 27.33
N THR A 204 -20.92 38.09 27.12
CA THR A 204 -19.47 38.04 27.22
C THR A 204 -19.07 37.94 28.69
N LEU A 205 -18.15 37.02 29.01
CA LEU A 205 -17.63 36.84 30.37
C LEU A 205 -16.83 38.08 30.81
N SER A 206 -17.33 38.79 31.81
CA SER A 206 -16.65 39.95 32.41
C SER A 206 -15.81 39.49 33.61
N GLY A 207 -14.47 39.63 33.55
CA GLY A 207 -13.57 39.28 34.66
C GLY A 207 -12.88 37.91 34.58
N GLY A 208 -12.89 37.24 33.42
CA GLY A 208 -12.22 35.96 33.21
C GLY A 208 -10.68 36.01 33.22
N ASN A 209 -10.07 34.83 33.13
CA ASN A 209 -8.61 34.65 33.08
C ASN A 209 -8.02 35.24 31.78
N PHE A 210 -6.69 35.28 31.66
CA PHE A 210 -6.00 35.78 30.45
C PHE A 210 -6.53 35.13 29.15
N ARG A 211 -6.84 33.83 29.18
CA ARG A 211 -7.41 33.10 28.04
C ARG A 211 -8.78 33.63 27.63
N ASP A 212 -9.67 33.91 28.60
CA ASP A 212 -11.01 34.42 28.33
C ASP A 212 -10.97 35.81 27.72
N LYS A 213 -10.02 36.64 28.16
CA LYS A 213 -9.77 37.96 27.58
C LYS A 213 -9.21 37.86 26.16
N LEU A 214 -8.29 36.93 25.91
CA LEU A 214 -7.68 36.72 24.59
C LEU A 214 -8.70 36.28 23.54
N PHE A 215 -9.66 35.43 23.91
CA PHE A 215 -10.67 34.88 23.00
C PHE A 215 -12.03 35.58 23.07
N SER A 216 -12.17 36.63 23.87
CA SER A 216 -13.45 37.31 24.13
C SER A 216 -14.56 36.30 24.50
N SER A 217 -14.23 35.38 25.40
CA SER A 217 -15.08 34.24 25.76
C SER A 217 -16.45 34.70 26.22
N LYS A 218 -17.47 33.94 25.83
CA LYS A 218 -18.87 34.08 26.25
C LYS A 218 -19.22 32.99 27.25
N GLU A 219 -20.35 33.13 27.94
CA GLU A 219 -20.85 32.13 28.89
C GLU A 219 -20.99 30.73 28.28
N SER A 220 -21.24 30.63 26.96
CA SER A 220 -21.32 29.37 26.21
C SER A 220 -20.01 28.97 25.52
N THR A 221 -18.87 29.58 25.85
CA THR A 221 -17.56 29.25 25.27
C THR A 221 -16.88 28.12 26.04
N SER A 222 -16.50 27.06 25.32
CA SER A 222 -15.75 25.91 25.83
C SER A 222 -14.38 25.80 25.15
N PHE A 223 -13.41 25.27 25.90
CA PHE A 223 -12.04 25.02 25.43
C PHE A 223 -11.75 23.53 25.52
N MET A 224 -11.47 22.88 24.39
CA MET A 224 -11.14 21.45 24.35
C MET A 224 -9.84 21.22 23.58
N ASN A 225 -9.06 20.22 23.96
CA ASN A 225 -7.87 19.82 23.20
C ASN A 225 -7.94 18.39 22.66
N ALA A 226 -7.14 18.13 21.63
CA ALA A 226 -6.85 16.83 21.09
C ALA A 226 -5.34 16.68 20.88
N LEU A 227 -4.80 15.53 21.23
CA LEU A 227 -3.39 15.19 21.12
C LEU A 227 -3.26 13.86 20.39
N ASN A 228 -2.41 13.81 19.38
CA ASN A 228 -2.06 12.60 18.67
C ASN A 228 -0.53 12.48 18.59
N VAL A 229 0.01 11.34 19.03
CA VAL A 229 1.43 11.04 19.01
C VAL A 229 1.61 9.67 18.36
N ASN A 230 2.37 9.63 17.27
CA ASN A 230 2.77 8.39 16.61
C ASN A 230 4.28 8.27 16.62
N PHE A 231 4.75 7.11 17.05
CA PHE A 231 6.14 6.71 17.02
C PHE A 231 6.25 5.47 16.15
N ASP A 232 7.09 5.49 15.12
CA ASP A 232 7.33 4.34 14.23
C ASP A 232 8.83 4.08 14.13
N TYR A 233 9.27 2.88 14.51
CA TYR A 233 10.66 2.45 14.43
C TYR A 233 10.83 1.34 13.40
N ASN A 234 11.61 1.62 12.35
CA ASN A 234 11.91 0.69 11.27
C ASN A 234 13.17 -0.14 11.62
N ILE A 235 12.97 -1.40 12.00
CA ILE A 235 14.05 -2.33 12.34
C ILE A 235 14.18 -3.35 11.20
N GLN A 236 15.21 -3.18 10.36
CA GLN A 236 15.40 -3.98 9.14
C GLN A 236 14.15 -3.90 8.24
N LYS A 237 13.47 -5.02 8.00
CA LYS A 237 12.20 -5.08 7.25
C LYS A 237 10.96 -4.92 8.14
N SER A 238 11.12 -4.73 9.44
CA SER A 238 10.02 -4.66 10.41
C SER A 238 9.71 -3.21 10.78
N ILE A 239 8.43 -2.89 11.02
CA ILE A 239 7.97 -1.62 11.55
C ILE A 239 7.30 -1.90 12.88
N VAL A 240 7.81 -1.30 13.96
CA VAL A 240 7.18 -1.32 15.29
C VAL A 240 6.68 0.08 15.57
N GLY A 241 5.37 0.23 15.74
CA GLY A 241 4.72 1.52 15.96
C GLY A 241 4.02 1.60 17.31
N LEU A 242 4.00 2.78 17.92
CA LEU A 242 3.18 3.12 19.08
C LEU A 242 2.34 4.36 18.73
N THR A 243 1.03 4.30 18.94
CA THR A 243 0.15 5.48 18.89
C THR A 243 -0.39 5.77 20.27
N TYR A 244 -0.40 7.05 20.61
CA TYR A 244 -1.16 7.60 21.72
C TYR A 244 -2.05 8.72 21.17
N GLU A 245 -3.35 8.61 21.39
CA GLU A 245 -4.34 9.60 20.97
C GLU A 245 -5.21 9.94 22.18
N ARG A 246 -5.40 11.21 22.48
CA ARG A 246 -6.28 11.69 23.55
C ARG A 246 -7.09 12.87 23.03
N ILE A 247 -8.40 12.75 23.09
CA ILE A 247 -9.35 13.77 22.64
C ILE A 247 -10.26 14.07 23.82
N ASP A 248 -10.28 15.34 24.23
CA ASP A 248 -11.09 15.78 25.36
C ASP A 248 -12.60 15.49 25.13
N PRO A 249 -13.37 15.34 26.22
CA PRO A 249 -14.81 15.28 26.14
C PRO A 249 -15.39 16.47 25.38
N ASN A 250 -16.42 16.21 24.60
CA ASN A 250 -17.12 17.19 23.78
C ASN A 250 -16.28 17.85 22.68
N TYR A 251 -14.97 17.60 22.56
CA TYR A 251 -14.13 18.22 21.51
C TYR A 251 -14.86 18.16 20.17
N ASN A 252 -14.97 19.32 19.54
CA ASN A 252 -15.66 19.46 18.28
C ASN A 252 -15.02 20.59 17.48
N THR A 253 -15.03 20.46 16.17
CA THR A 253 -14.66 21.52 15.24
C THR A 253 -15.77 21.68 14.21
N LEU A 254 -16.14 22.92 13.91
CA LEU A 254 -17.10 23.21 12.85
C LEU A 254 -16.52 22.98 11.43
N GLY A 255 -15.27 22.53 11.34
CA GLY A 255 -14.56 22.16 10.11
C GLY A 255 -14.61 20.66 9.81
N ALA A 256 -15.40 19.87 10.53
CA ALA A 256 -15.63 18.45 10.27
C ALA A 256 -17.13 18.10 10.38
N LEU A 257 -17.62 17.13 9.60
CA LEU A 257 -19.02 16.68 9.65
C LEU A 257 -19.27 15.70 10.80
N TYR A 258 -18.28 14.85 11.06
CA TYR A 258 -18.32 13.82 12.09
C TYR A 258 -17.00 13.81 12.84
N PHE A 259 -17.09 13.63 14.15
CA PHE A 259 -15.94 13.66 15.02
C PHE A 259 -16.14 12.71 16.21
N ASN A 260 -15.15 11.87 16.50
CA ASN A 260 -15.14 11.06 17.71
C ASN A 260 -14.45 11.86 18.81
N ASN A 261 -15.13 12.09 19.92
CA ASN A 261 -14.57 12.79 21.08
C ASN A 261 -14.66 11.94 22.35
N ASP A 262 -14.15 12.50 23.45
CA ASP A 262 -14.08 11.80 24.72
C ASP A 262 -13.40 10.43 24.59
N LEU A 263 -12.17 10.41 24.07
CA LEU A 263 -11.45 9.15 23.91
C LEU A 263 -9.98 9.28 24.19
N GLU A 264 -9.43 8.25 24.82
CA GLU A 264 -7.99 8.03 24.93
C GLU A 264 -7.67 6.64 24.39
N ASN A 265 -6.69 6.55 23.50
CA ASN A 265 -6.32 5.34 22.79
C ASN A 265 -4.79 5.17 22.81
N ILE A 266 -4.34 3.98 23.21
CA ILE A 266 -2.94 3.56 23.13
C ILE A 266 -2.88 2.30 22.29
N ALA A 267 -2.11 2.30 21.20
CA ALA A 267 -2.03 1.15 20.30
C ALA A 267 -0.59 0.81 19.89
N LEU A 268 -0.22 -0.47 20.04
CA LEU A 268 0.99 -1.07 19.50
C LEU A 268 0.71 -1.61 18.09
N ARG A 269 1.54 -1.25 17.11
CA ARG A 269 1.51 -1.76 15.74
C ARG A 269 2.78 -2.53 15.44
N PHE A 270 2.65 -3.58 14.65
CA PHE A 270 3.76 -4.34 14.12
C PHE A 270 3.49 -4.69 12.65
N SER A 271 4.48 -4.52 11.78
CA SER A 271 4.38 -5.01 10.40
C SER A 271 5.72 -5.58 9.95
N ARG A 272 5.70 -6.74 9.28
CA ARG A 272 6.92 -7.38 8.77
C ARG A 272 6.60 -8.29 7.58
N PRO A 273 7.39 -8.21 6.49
CA PRO A 273 7.47 -9.26 5.51
C PRO A 273 8.44 -10.36 5.97
N PHE A 274 8.01 -11.61 5.83
CA PHE A 274 8.72 -12.85 6.14
C PHE A 274 8.91 -13.67 4.86
N TYR A 275 9.83 -14.64 4.92
CA TYR A 275 10.06 -15.62 3.86
C TYR A 275 10.31 -14.97 2.48
N GLN A 276 11.34 -14.12 2.40
CA GLN A 276 11.67 -13.35 1.17
C GLN A 276 10.46 -12.58 0.61
N ASP A 277 9.73 -11.92 1.52
CA ASP A 277 8.57 -11.08 1.21
C ASP A 277 7.35 -11.83 0.64
N LYS A 278 7.33 -13.17 0.74
CA LYS A 278 6.16 -13.99 0.39
C LYS A 278 5.04 -13.92 1.41
N ILE A 279 5.35 -13.68 2.69
CA ILE A 279 4.37 -13.56 3.77
C ILE A 279 4.46 -12.18 4.39
N THR A 280 3.48 -11.32 4.20
CA THR A 280 3.40 -10.02 4.88
C THR A 280 2.42 -10.12 6.02
N VAL A 281 2.85 -9.79 7.24
CA VAL A 281 2.00 -9.74 8.44
C VAL A 281 1.95 -8.30 8.95
N SER A 282 0.75 -7.83 9.27
CA SER A 282 0.51 -6.53 9.92
C SER A 282 -0.47 -6.70 11.07
N THR A 283 -0.07 -6.31 12.27
CA THR A 283 -0.79 -6.50 13.52
C THR A 283 -0.96 -5.16 14.23
N SER A 284 -2.09 -4.96 14.91
CA SER A 284 -2.34 -3.83 15.80
C SER A 284 -3.05 -4.31 17.05
N LEU A 285 -2.62 -3.87 18.22
CA LEU A 285 -3.28 -4.13 19.51
C LEU A 285 -3.37 -2.82 20.27
N GLY A 286 -4.58 -2.38 20.58
CA GLY A 286 -4.84 -1.13 21.28
C GLY A 286 -5.84 -1.25 22.40
N PHE A 287 -5.72 -0.32 23.34
CA PHE A 287 -6.65 -0.10 24.44
C PHE A 287 -7.21 1.32 24.32
N GLN A 288 -8.52 1.44 24.27
CA GLN A 288 -9.24 2.71 24.20
C GLN A 288 -10.15 2.87 25.43
N ARG A 289 -10.33 4.08 25.93
CA ARG A 289 -11.36 4.39 26.94
C ARG A 289 -12.05 5.73 26.63
N ASP A 290 -13.28 5.90 27.10
CA ASP A 290 -13.99 7.19 27.15
C ASP A 290 -14.21 7.66 28.60
N ASP A 291 -15.05 8.68 28.78
CA ASP A 291 -15.40 9.30 30.05
C ASP A 291 -14.20 9.93 30.76
N LEU A 292 -13.39 10.68 30.02
CA LEU A 292 -12.16 11.28 30.53
C LEU A 292 -12.41 12.31 31.64
N ALA A 293 -13.56 12.99 31.62
CA ALA A 293 -14.00 13.92 32.67
C ALA A 293 -14.80 13.25 33.80
N LYS A 294 -15.13 11.96 33.70
CA LYS A 294 -15.96 11.21 34.67
C LYS A 294 -17.39 11.76 34.82
N GLU A 295 -17.95 12.34 33.77
CA GLU A 295 -19.30 12.92 33.75
C GLU A 295 -20.34 11.96 33.19
N LYS A 296 -19.93 10.97 32.38
CA LYS A 296 -20.85 10.00 31.83
C LYS A 296 -21.34 9.06 32.93
N LYS A 297 -22.64 8.75 32.88
CA LYS A 297 -23.27 7.69 33.70
C LYS A 297 -22.67 6.31 33.42
N GLN A 298 -22.05 6.13 32.26
CA GLN A 298 -21.36 4.90 31.89
C GLN A 298 -20.05 5.21 31.20
N ASP A 299 -18.94 4.67 31.71
CA ASP A 299 -17.65 4.67 31.02
C ASP A 299 -17.50 3.40 30.19
N THR A 300 -16.71 3.50 29.13
CA THR A 300 -16.50 2.47 28.14
C THR A 300 -15.01 2.24 27.92
N LYS A 301 -14.57 0.99 28.03
CA LYS A 301 -13.19 0.54 27.79
C LYS A 301 -13.19 -0.47 26.67
N ARG A 302 -12.32 -0.29 25.68
CA ARG A 302 -12.23 -1.15 24.51
C ARG A 302 -10.84 -1.74 24.33
N VAL A 303 -10.79 -3.03 24.06
CA VAL A 303 -9.57 -3.67 23.53
C VAL A 303 -9.80 -3.93 22.05
N VAL A 304 -8.93 -3.37 21.22
CA VAL A 304 -9.00 -3.42 19.76
C VAL A 304 -7.79 -4.13 19.22
N GLY A 305 -7.98 -5.31 18.67
CA GLY A 305 -6.94 -6.11 18.04
C GLY A 305 -7.23 -6.30 16.57
N SER A 306 -6.18 -6.33 15.75
CA SER A 306 -6.27 -6.78 14.37
C SER A 306 -4.99 -7.44 13.90
N ILE A 307 -5.14 -8.41 13.01
CA ILE A 307 -4.05 -9.07 12.29
C ILE A 307 -4.47 -9.20 10.83
N ASN A 308 -3.56 -8.85 9.93
CA ASN A 308 -3.69 -8.98 8.50
C ASN A 308 -2.49 -9.78 7.99
N MET A 309 -2.74 -10.78 7.17
CA MET A 309 -1.72 -11.63 6.56
C MET A 309 -1.96 -11.71 5.06
N ASN A 310 -0.89 -11.57 4.27
CA ASN A 310 -0.89 -11.88 2.85
C ASN A 310 0.21 -12.89 2.56
N TYR A 311 -0.14 -14.07 2.07
CA TYR A 311 0.78 -15.14 1.71
C TYR A 311 0.70 -15.45 0.21
N ARG A 312 1.77 -15.10 -0.51
CA ARG A 312 2.02 -15.54 -1.88
C ARG A 312 2.63 -16.94 -1.85
N VAL A 313 1.76 -17.97 -1.88
CA VAL A 313 2.17 -19.38 -1.82
C VAL A 313 3.01 -19.74 -3.05
N THR A 314 2.55 -19.34 -4.23
CA THR A 314 3.23 -19.46 -5.52
C THR A 314 2.90 -18.23 -6.37
N ASP A 315 3.45 -18.10 -7.59
CA ASP A 315 3.05 -17.05 -8.52
C ASP A 315 1.58 -17.17 -9.00
N GLN A 316 0.95 -18.31 -8.72
CA GLN A 316 -0.42 -18.62 -9.12
C GLN A 316 -1.41 -18.58 -7.94
N ILE A 317 -0.95 -18.83 -6.71
CA ILE A 317 -1.80 -18.93 -5.51
C ILE A 317 -1.46 -17.80 -4.54
N ASN A 318 -2.44 -16.97 -4.21
CA ASN A 318 -2.34 -15.96 -3.16
C ASN A 318 -3.43 -16.15 -2.12
N VAL A 319 -3.07 -16.09 -0.85
CA VAL A 319 -3.98 -16.21 0.29
C VAL A 319 -3.88 -14.96 1.15
N THR A 320 -4.96 -14.22 1.30
CA THR A 320 -5.07 -13.15 2.30
C THR A 320 -5.98 -13.60 3.43
N GLY A 321 -5.61 -13.25 4.65
CA GLY A 321 -6.44 -13.46 5.82
C GLY A 321 -6.42 -12.21 6.69
N SER A 322 -7.56 -11.85 7.27
CA SER A 322 -7.60 -10.84 8.31
C SER A 322 -8.51 -11.26 9.45
N TYR A 323 -8.16 -10.82 10.64
CA TYR A 323 -8.98 -10.94 11.83
C TYR A 323 -8.93 -9.62 12.59
N SER A 324 -10.07 -9.17 13.09
CA SER A 324 -10.16 -8.03 13.99
C SER A 324 -11.19 -8.27 15.08
N ASN A 325 -10.93 -7.70 16.25
CA ASN A 325 -11.88 -7.68 17.35
C ASN A 325 -12.04 -6.27 17.89
N PHE A 326 -13.27 -5.97 18.28
CA PHE A 326 -13.67 -4.79 19.04
C PHE A 326 -14.46 -5.31 20.24
N SER A 327 -13.82 -5.34 21.41
CA SER A 327 -14.50 -5.63 22.66
C SER A 327 -14.76 -4.32 23.38
N THR A 328 -16.01 -3.98 23.63
CA THR A 328 -16.44 -2.78 24.34
C THR A 328 -16.99 -3.19 25.69
N TYR A 329 -16.43 -2.70 26.78
CA TYR A 329 -16.86 -2.96 28.15
C TYR A 329 -17.41 -1.67 28.75
N THR A 330 -18.62 -1.69 29.29
CA THR A 330 -19.33 -0.51 29.78
C THR A 330 -19.87 -0.76 31.18
N ASN A 331 -19.57 0.15 32.12
CA ASN A 331 -19.99 0.03 33.51
C ASN A 331 -21.05 1.06 33.85
N LYS A 332 -22.17 0.63 34.45
CA LYS A 332 -23.18 1.55 34.95
C LYS A 332 -22.71 2.14 36.27
N LYS A 333 -22.49 3.46 36.31
CA LYS A 333 -22.34 4.22 37.56
C LYS A 333 -23.74 4.54 38.07
N LEU A 334 -24.05 4.11 39.30
CA LEU A 334 -25.32 4.43 39.95
C LEU A 334 -25.32 5.91 40.38
N ASP A 335 -26.43 6.61 40.13
CA ASP A 335 -26.66 7.94 40.67
C ASP A 335 -26.94 7.85 42.18
N GLN A 336 -26.27 8.68 42.98
CA GLN A 336 -26.40 8.70 44.43
C GLN A 336 -27.85 9.04 44.84
N PHE A 337 -28.58 9.81 44.05
CA PHE A 337 -29.99 10.14 44.30
C PHE A 337 -30.96 9.02 43.88
N GLU A 338 -30.62 8.19 42.89
CA GLU A 338 -31.43 6.99 42.56
C GLU A 338 -31.37 5.95 43.70
N LEU A 339 -30.19 5.78 44.31
CA LEU A 339 -30.01 4.90 45.49
C LEU A 339 -30.82 5.37 46.71
N ILE A 340 -30.95 6.69 46.92
CA ILE A 340 -31.71 7.26 48.04
C ILE A 340 -33.22 7.19 47.78
N ASN A 341 -33.66 7.48 46.56
CA ASN A 341 -35.09 7.57 46.23
C ASN A 341 -35.75 6.21 45.90
N ASN A 342 -34.97 5.15 45.64
CA ASN A 342 -35.49 3.81 45.40
C ASN A 342 -34.74 2.75 46.22
N PRO A 343 -35.08 2.54 47.51
CA PRO A 343 -34.45 1.52 48.35
C PRO A 343 -34.69 0.07 47.88
N ASN A 344 -35.53 -0.14 46.86
CA ASN A 344 -35.86 -1.44 46.27
C ASN A 344 -35.21 -1.69 44.89
N VAL A 345 -34.19 -0.92 44.46
CA VAL A 345 -33.47 -1.24 43.22
C VAL A 345 -32.78 -2.60 43.37
N VAL A 346 -33.29 -3.59 42.64
CA VAL A 346 -32.79 -4.97 42.59
C VAL A 346 -31.33 -4.97 42.12
N VAL A 347 -30.52 -5.89 42.64
CA VAL A 347 -29.09 -6.16 42.33
C VAL A 347 -28.79 -6.32 40.81
N SER A 348 -29.81 -6.36 39.94
CA SER A 348 -29.66 -6.37 38.49
C SER A 348 -29.11 -5.06 37.91
N ASP A 349 -29.03 -3.97 38.67
CA ASP A 349 -28.65 -2.65 38.15
C ASP A 349 -27.16 -2.28 38.30
N THR A 350 -26.33 -3.24 38.76
CA THR A 350 -24.84 -3.17 38.82
C THR A 350 -24.16 -4.04 37.76
N LEU A 351 -24.88 -4.49 36.72
CA LEU A 351 -24.35 -5.43 35.74
C LEU A 351 -23.39 -4.73 34.77
N ASP A 352 -22.18 -5.26 34.67
CA ASP A 352 -21.22 -4.89 33.63
C ASP A 352 -21.74 -5.36 32.26
N TYR A 353 -21.66 -4.49 31.25
CA TYR A 353 -22.03 -4.82 29.89
C TYR A 353 -20.78 -4.97 29.02
N ARG A 354 -20.71 -6.03 28.22
CA ARG A 354 -19.65 -6.22 27.24
C ARG A 354 -20.23 -6.48 25.85
N GLN A 355 -20.00 -5.57 24.91
CA GLN A 355 -20.29 -5.78 23.49
C GLN A 355 -19.05 -6.33 22.79
N LEU A 356 -19.13 -7.54 22.29
CA LEU A 356 -18.09 -8.21 21.52
C LEU A 356 -18.44 -8.08 20.04
N SER A 357 -17.51 -7.61 19.22
CA SER A 357 -17.61 -7.66 17.76
C SER A 357 -16.32 -8.26 17.20
N GLN A 358 -16.43 -9.31 16.41
CA GLN A 358 -15.30 -10.02 15.84
C GLN A 358 -15.54 -10.24 14.36
N ASN A 359 -14.53 -9.97 13.55
CA ASN A 359 -14.59 -10.16 12.12
C ASN A 359 -13.37 -10.97 11.68
N ALA A 360 -13.58 -11.99 10.87
CA ALA A 360 -12.51 -12.72 10.21
C ALA A 360 -12.84 -12.88 8.73
N ASN A 361 -11.84 -12.82 7.88
CA ASN A 361 -11.97 -13.19 6.48
C ASN A 361 -10.75 -13.96 5.98
N VAL A 362 -10.98 -14.79 4.99
CA VAL A 362 -9.96 -15.47 4.22
C VAL A 362 -10.33 -15.33 2.75
N ASN A 363 -9.39 -14.91 1.93
CA ASN A 363 -9.52 -14.90 0.48
C ASN A 363 -8.37 -15.71 -0.12
N MET A 364 -8.70 -16.65 -0.99
CA MET A 364 -7.75 -17.44 -1.76
C MET A 364 -8.02 -17.19 -3.23
N SER A 365 -7.01 -16.73 -3.95
CA SER A 365 -7.05 -16.56 -5.40
C SER A 365 -6.09 -17.51 -6.08
N TYR A 366 -6.56 -18.17 -7.15
CA TYR A 366 -5.79 -19.07 -7.97
C TYR A 366 -5.87 -18.69 -9.45
N ALA A 367 -4.76 -18.17 -9.97
CA ALA A 367 -4.59 -17.83 -11.37
C ALA A 367 -3.94 -19.02 -12.12
N PHE A 368 -4.64 -19.62 -13.07
CA PHE A 368 -4.21 -20.82 -13.80
C PHE A 368 -3.08 -20.55 -14.84
N GLY A 369 -2.40 -19.41 -14.74
CA GLY A 369 -1.34 -18.97 -15.64
C GLY A 369 -1.81 -18.24 -16.91
N SER A 370 -0.88 -17.58 -17.59
CA SER A 370 -1.13 -16.71 -18.76
C SER A 370 -1.69 -17.43 -19.98
N LYS A 371 -1.44 -18.74 -20.12
CA LYS A 371 -1.97 -19.54 -21.26
C LYS A 371 -3.46 -19.86 -21.14
N ARG A 372 -4.01 -19.89 -19.92
CA ARG A 372 -5.41 -20.31 -19.68
C ARG A 372 -6.35 -19.15 -19.34
N ASN A 373 -5.82 -17.96 -19.01
CA ASN A 373 -6.60 -16.74 -18.70
C ASN A 373 -7.82 -17.00 -17.80
N GLN A 374 -7.60 -17.82 -16.78
CA GLN A 374 -8.61 -18.33 -15.87
C GLN A 374 -8.22 -17.99 -14.43
N ASN A 375 -9.21 -17.59 -13.65
CA ASN A 375 -9.06 -17.27 -12.24
C ASN A 375 -10.16 -17.93 -11.41
N LEU A 376 -9.80 -18.43 -10.24
CA LEU A 376 -10.72 -18.93 -9.23
C LEU A 376 -10.47 -18.17 -7.93
N ASN A 377 -11.51 -17.59 -7.36
CA ASN A 377 -11.44 -16.88 -6.10
C ASN A 377 -12.41 -17.53 -5.13
N PHE A 378 -11.90 -17.88 -3.95
CA PHE A 378 -12.70 -18.31 -2.82
C PHE A 378 -12.59 -17.24 -1.74
N ASN A 379 -13.72 -16.78 -1.22
CA ASN A 379 -13.77 -15.87 -0.09
C ASN A 379 -14.69 -16.44 0.99
N TYR A 380 -14.16 -16.47 2.21
CA TYR A 380 -14.90 -16.75 3.41
C TYR A 380 -14.82 -15.51 4.30
N SER A 381 -15.95 -15.11 4.89
CA SER A 381 -15.97 -14.10 5.95
C SER A 381 -16.96 -14.48 7.04
N ILE A 382 -16.62 -14.14 8.27
CA ILE A 382 -17.47 -14.31 9.44
C ILE A 382 -17.43 -13.02 10.27
N ALA A 383 -18.60 -12.55 10.66
CA ALA A 383 -18.79 -11.41 11.53
C ALA A 383 -19.70 -11.83 12.69
N GLY A 384 -19.16 -11.85 13.91
CA GLY A 384 -19.90 -12.19 15.12
C GLY A 384 -20.08 -10.94 15.99
N GLN A 385 -21.26 -10.77 16.57
CA GLN A 385 -21.52 -9.79 17.60
C GLN A 385 -22.21 -10.44 18.80
N ALA A 386 -21.89 -10.00 20.02
CA ALA A 386 -22.60 -10.47 21.21
C ALA A 386 -22.65 -9.38 22.28
N ASN A 387 -23.79 -9.30 22.97
CA ASN A 387 -23.97 -8.49 24.16
C ASN A 387 -23.97 -9.40 25.38
N GLU A 388 -22.99 -9.22 26.24
CA GLU A 388 -22.82 -9.92 27.51
C GLU A 388 -23.21 -8.99 28.65
N GLN A 389 -23.93 -9.52 29.63
CA GLN A 389 -24.38 -8.78 30.80
C GLN A 389 -24.06 -9.60 32.06
N GLY A 390 -23.21 -9.05 32.94
CA GLY A 390 -22.76 -9.73 34.16
C GLY A 390 -22.06 -11.07 33.91
N GLY A 391 -21.25 -11.16 32.86
CA GLY A 391 -20.54 -12.40 32.48
C GLY A 391 -21.36 -13.40 31.67
N VAL A 392 -22.63 -13.10 31.38
CA VAL A 392 -23.57 -14.02 30.71
C VAL A 392 -24.06 -13.43 29.40
N ILE A 393 -23.88 -14.17 28.30
CA ILE A 393 -24.54 -13.88 27.01
C ILE A 393 -25.86 -14.66 27.00
N ARG A 394 -27.00 -13.96 27.07
CA ARG A 394 -28.31 -14.63 27.07
C ARG A 394 -28.76 -14.94 25.64
N ARG A 395 -29.68 -15.91 25.52
CA ARG A 395 -30.33 -16.25 24.26
C ARG A 395 -30.98 -14.98 23.66
N GLY A 396 -30.73 -14.70 22.39
CA GLY A 396 -31.19 -13.45 21.75
C GLY A 396 -30.14 -12.33 21.68
N GLN A 397 -29.05 -12.43 22.45
CA GLN A 397 -28.05 -11.35 22.57
C GLN A 397 -26.79 -11.56 21.71
N ALA A 398 -26.75 -12.59 20.87
CA ALA A 398 -25.64 -12.84 19.96
C ALA A 398 -26.13 -12.93 18.50
N SER A 399 -25.30 -12.48 17.58
CA SER A 399 -25.49 -12.63 16.15
C SER A 399 -24.20 -13.08 15.47
N THR A 400 -24.34 -13.82 14.38
CA THR A 400 -23.21 -14.27 13.57
C THR A 400 -23.65 -14.31 12.11
N VAL A 401 -22.90 -13.65 11.26
CA VAL A 401 -23.07 -13.64 9.81
C VAL A 401 -21.86 -14.31 9.19
N GLN A 402 -22.09 -15.33 8.37
CA GLN A 402 -21.05 -16.02 7.62
C GLN A 402 -21.34 -15.91 6.14
N ASN A 403 -20.33 -15.58 5.33
CA ASN A 403 -20.44 -15.53 3.88
C ASN A 403 -19.37 -16.42 3.25
N TYR A 404 -19.80 -17.19 2.26
CA TYR A 404 -18.97 -18.03 1.42
C TYR A 404 -19.22 -17.58 -0.02
N ASN A 405 -18.15 -17.25 -0.74
CA ASN A 405 -18.21 -16.87 -2.14
C ASN A 405 -17.17 -17.68 -2.91
N LEU A 406 -17.61 -18.35 -3.96
CA LEU A 406 -16.75 -19.01 -4.93
C LEU A 406 -17.02 -18.37 -6.28
N ALA A 407 -16.03 -17.70 -6.86
CA ALA A 407 -16.13 -17.02 -8.14
C ALA A 407 -15.10 -17.55 -9.11
N HIS A 408 -15.54 -17.98 -10.29
CA HIS A 408 -14.70 -18.47 -11.37
C HIS A 408 -14.88 -17.58 -12.59
N SER A 409 -13.76 -17.23 -13.23
CA SER A 409 -13.76 -16.54 -14.51
C SER A 409 -12.78 -17.19 -15.47
N ILE A 410 -13.17 -17.29 -16.73
CA ILE A 410 -12.35 -17.80 -17.83
C ILE A 410 -12.53 -16.92 -19.05
N ASN A 411 -11.42 -16.50 -19.66
CA ASN A 411 -11.44 -15.66 -20.87
C ASN A 411 -10.83 -16.42 -22.04
N PHE A 412 -11.65 -16.74 -23.04
CA PHE A 412 -11.24 -17.28 -24.32
C PHE A 412 -10.79 -16.13 -25.22
N ILE A 413 -9.48 -15.83 -25.21
CA ILE A 413 -8.89 -14.66 -25.89
C ILE A 413 -9.21 -14.65 -27.39
N GLU A 414 -9.02 -15.78 -28.06
CA GLU A 414 -9.22 -15.92 -29.52
C GLU A 414 -10.68 -15.69 -29.93
N MET A 415 -11.60 -16.23 -29.13
CA MET A 415 -13.05 -16.05 -29.35
C MET A 415 -13.57 -14.71 -28.83
N LYS A 416 -12.75 -13.99 -28.04
CA LYS A 416 -13.10 -12.76 -27.33
C LYS A 416 -14.35 -12.92 -26.46
N VAL A 417 -14.46 -14.09 -25.83
CA VAL A 417 -15.57 -14.46 -24.94
C VAL A 417 -15.03 -14.65 -23.52
N GLY A 418 -15.68 -14.02 -22.54
CA GLY A 418 -15.41 -14.23 -21.12
C GLY A 418 -16.61 -14.86 -20.44
N LEU A 419 -16.42 -15.96 -19.73
CA LEU A 419 -17.44 -16.58 -18.89
C LEU A 419 -17.13 -16.31 -17.42
N ASN A 420 -18.17 -15.98 -16.68
CA ASN A 420 -18.12 -15.83 -15.22
C ASN A 420 -19.18 -16.72 -14.59
N SER A 421 -18.82 -17.35 -13.48
CA SER A 421 -19.75 -18.08 -12.63
C SER A 421 -19.45 -17.75 -11.17
N SER A 422 -20.48 -17.68 -10.35
CA SER A 422 -20.31 -17.51 -8.91
C SER A 422 -21.35 -18.27 -8.12
N LEU A 423 -20.95 -18.76 -6.96
CA LEU A 423 -21.79 -19.34 -5.93
C LEU A 423 -21.58 -18.52 -4.66
N ASN A 424 -22.68 -18.19 -4.00
CA ASN A 424 -22.70 -17.39 -2.78
C ASN A 424 -23.58 -18.12 -1.77
N TYR A 425 -23.10 -18.24 -0.54
CA TYR A 425 -23.89 -18.73 0.58
C TYR A 425 -23.68 -17.79 1.76
N THR A 426 -24.77 -17.28 2.30
CA THR A 426 -24.79 -16.45 3.50
C THR A 426 -25.61 -17.16 4.56
N ASN A 427 -25.08 -17.27 5.77
CA ASN A 427 -25.82 -17.74 6.93
C ASN A 427 -25.83 -16.64 7.99
N ASN A 428 -27.02 -16.23 8.40
CA ASN A 428 -27.26 -15.18 9.38
C ASN A 428 -27.99 -15.78 10.57
N GLN A 429 -27.34 -15.75 11.72
CA GLN A 429 -27.94 -16.07 13.01
C GLN A 429 -28.06 -14.75 13.75
N VAL A 430 -29.28 -14.31 14.08
CA VAL A 430 -29.50 -13.04 14.79
C VAL A 430 -30.43 -13.30 15.97
N GLY A 431 -29.86 -13.31 17.17
CA GLY A 431 -30.57 -13.60 18.39
C GLY A 431 -31.07 -15.04 18.43
N ILE A 432 -32.38 -15.22 18.20
CA ILE A 432 -33.02 -16.55 18.11
C ILE A 432 -33.36 -16.95 16.67
N ASN A 433 -33.27 -16.01 15.74
CA ASN A 433 -33.72 -16.21 14.37
C ASN A 433 -32.54 -16.65 13.50
N ASN A 434 -32.81 -17.59 12.61
CA ASN A 434 -31.86 -18.02 11.61
C ASN A 434 -32.38 -17.70 10.22
N SER A 435 -31.49 -17.23 9.37
CA SER A 435 -31.77 -17.14 7.94
C SER A 435 -30.54 -17.52 7.13
N SER A 436 -30.77 -18.11 5.98
CA SER A 436 -29.70 -18.42 5.04
C SER A 436 -30.10 -18.01 3.64
N SER A 437 -29.12 -17.58 2.86
CA SER A 437 -29.30 -17.16 1.48
C SER A 437 -28.30 -17.91 0.61
N THR A 438 -28.80 -18.64 -0.38
CA THR A 438 -27.97 -19.27 -1.41
C THR A 438 -28.19 -18.54 -2.72
N GLY A 439 -27.10 -18.16 -3.38
CA GLY A 439 -27.13 -17.47 -4.66
C GLY A 439 -26.19 -18.09 -5.67
N ALA A 440 -26.64 -18.21 -6.91
CA ALA A 440 -25.81 -18.59 -8.04
C ALA A 440 -25.91 -17.52 -9.12
N SER A 441 -24.82 -17.28 -9.85
CA SER A 441 -24.85 -16.45 -11.04
C SER A 441 -23.98 -17.03 -12.13
N VAL A 442 -24.43 -16.90 -13.36
CA VAL A 442 -23.63 -17.19 -14.55
C VAL A 442 -23.74 -16.03 -15.52
N GLY A 443 -22.65 -15.70 -16.19
CA GLY A 443 -22.64 -14.64 -17.17
C GLY A 443 -21.66 -14.91 -18.29
N ALA A 444 -22.03 -14.44 -19.47
CA ALA A 444 -21.22 -14.49 -20.66
C ALA A 444 -21.03 -13.08 -21.20
N SER A 445 -19.78 -12.72 -21.44
CA SER A 445 -19.38 -11.48 -22.09
C SER A 445 -18.74 -11.79 -23.43
N LYS A 446 -19.03 -10.98 -24.45
CA LYS A 446 -18.44 -11.10 -25.78
C LYS A 446 -18.08 -9.74 -26.33
N LYS A 447 -16.87 -9.61 -26.86
CA LYS A 447 -16.48 -8.44 -27.65
C LYS A 447 -16.88 -8.63 -29.12
N LEU A 448 -17.61 -7.66 -29.64
CA LEU A 448 -18.16 -7.58 -31.00
C LEU A 448 -17.64 -6.31 -31.70
N PHE A 449 -17.88 -6.18 -33.00
CA PHE A 449 -17.50 -4.99 -33.81
C PHE A 449 -16.03 -4.58 -33.66
N LYS A 450 -15.10 -5.53 -33.83
CA LYS A 450 -13.64 -5.30 -33.65
C LYS A 450 -13.32 -4.69 -32.28
N ASP A 451 -13.84 -5.31 -31.23
CA ASP A 451 -13.66 -4.92 -29.81
C ASP A 451 -14.33 -3.62 -29.36
N LYS A 452 -15.08 -2.95 -30.25
CA LYS A 452 -15.76 -1.69 -29.93
C LYS A 452 -17.01 -1.89 -29.10
N LEU A 453 -17.71 -3.03 -29.22
CA LEU A 453 -18.88 -3.36 -28.40
C LEU A 453 -18.54 -4.51 -27.48
N ASN A 454 -18.73 -4.35 -26.18
CA ASN A 454 -18.68 -5.43 -25.21
C ASN A 454 -20.09 -5.66 -24.67
N THR A 455 -20.65 -6.82 -24.98
CA THR A 455 -21.99 -7.23 -24.54
C THR A 455 -21.83 -8.30 -23.47
N ASN A 456 -22.50 -8.13 -22.33
CA ASN A 456 -22.50 -9.07 -21.23
C ASN A 456 -23.94 -9.37 -20.80
N LEU A 457 -24.30 -10.65 -20.86
CA LEU A 457 -25.58 -11.19 -20.39
C LEU A 457 -25.31 -12.06 -19.17
N GLY A 458 -26.03 -11.80 -18.08
CA GLY A 458 -25.91 -12.55 -16.84
C GLY A 458 -27.26 -12.95 -16.29
N PHE A 459 -27.31 -14.13 -15.71
CA PHE A 459 -28.42 -14.65 -14.95
C PHE A 459 -27.98 -14.81 -13.50
N LEU A 460 -28.84 -14.43 -12.58
CA LEU A 460 -28.64 -14.66 -11.16
C LEU A 460 -29.90 -15.27 -10.57
N TYR A 461 -29.70 -16.13 -9.59
CA TYR A 461 -30.77 -16.64 -8.76
C TYR A 461 -30.30 -16.54 -7.32
N ASN A 462 -31.14 -16.01 -6.45
CA ASN A 462 -30.91 -15.96 -5.01
C ASN A 462 -32.15 -16.51 -4.32
N ASN A 463 -31.96 -17.44 -3.39
CA ASN A 463 -33.00 -17.95 -2.53
C ASN A 463 -32.61 -17.68 -1.08
N SER A 464 -33.47 -16.98 -0.35
CA SER A 464 -33.31 -16.63 1.05
C SER A 464 -34.41 -17.28 1.87
N GLN A 465 -34.02 -18.08 2.85
CA GLN A 465 -34.89 -18.79 3.77
C GLN A 465 -34.68 -18.25 5.19
N GLY A 466 -35.74 -17.75 5.82
CA GLY A 466 -35.78 -17.47 7.26
C GLY A 466 -36.71 -18.45 7.98
N ASP A 467 -36.88 -18.27 9.29
CA ASP A 467 -37.71 -19.15 10.12
C ASP A 467 -39.20 -19.17 9.73
N MET A 468 -39.74 -18.03 9.29
CA MET A 468 -41.17 -17.88 8.95
C MET A 468 -41.41 -17.58 7.47
N ASN A 469 -40.43 -17.04 6.76
CA ASN A 469 -40.59 -16.54 5.39
C ASN A 469 -39.49 -17.10 4.49
N SER A 470 -39.83 -17.35 3.23
CA SER A 470 -38.86 -17.62 2.18
C SER A 470 -39.06 -16.64 1.04
N SER A 471 -37.98 -16.25 0.38
CA SER A 471 -38.02 -15.38 -0.79
C SER A 471 -36.99 -15.82 -1.82
N SER A 472 -37.38 -15.78 -3.08
CA SER A 472 -36.48 -16.04 -4.20
C SER A 472 -36.47 -14.87 -5.16
N VAL A 473 -35.30 -14.55 -5.69
CA VAL A 473 -35.09 -13.51 -6.70
C VAL A 473 -34.37 -14.12 -7.88
N PHE A 474 -35.02 -14.13 -9.04
CA PHE A 474 -34.37 -14.40 -10.31
C PHE A 474 -34.09 -13.07 -11.00
N GLY A 475 -32.86 -12.87 -11.46
CA GLY A 475 -32.46 -11.63 -12.10
C GLY A 475 -31.80 -11.87 -13.46
N ILE A 476 -32.16 -11.04 -14.42
CA ILE A 476 -31.52 -10.97 -15.73
C ILE A 476 -30.78 -9.64 -15.80
N LYS A 477 -29.48 -9.70 -16.10
CA LYS A 477 -28.60 -8.54 -16.24
C LYS A 477 -28.10 -8.46 -17.67
N PHE A 478 -28.37 -7.36 -18.35
CA PHE A 478 -27.85 -7.07 -19.67
C PHE A 478 -27.00 -5.80 -19.61
N ASN A 479 -25.72 -5.92 -19.96
CA ASN A 479 -24.76 -4.84 -19.93
C ASN A 479 -24.14 -4.70 -21.31
N ASN A 480 -24.13 -3.51 -21.87
CA ASN A 480 -23.44 -3.22 -23.11
C ASN A 480 -22.58 -1.99 -22.92
N SER A 481 -21.34 -2.05 -23.39
CA SER A 481 -20.49 -0.88 -23.52
C SER A 481 -19.99 -0.77 -24.94
N TYR A 482 -20.23 0.37 -25.58
CA TYR A 482 -19.81 0.67 -26.94
C TYR A 482 -18.84 1.86 -26.95
N THR A 483 -17.65 1.67 -27.49
CA THR A 483 -16.66 2.71 -27.69
C THR A 483 -16.64 3.15 -29.15
N LEU A 484 -17.15 4.36 -29.41
CA LEU A 484 -17.16 5.01 -30.71
C LEU A 484 -16.00 6.01 -30.80
N LEU A 485 -15.24 5.96 -31.90
CA LEU A 485 -14.10 6.86 -32.17
C LEU A 485 -13.09 6.93 -31.00
N GLU A 486 -12.92 5.84 -30.24
CA GLU A 486 -11.99 5.70 -29.09
C GLU A 486 -12.29 6.60 -27.87
N GLN A 487 -13.09 7.66 -28.04
CA GLN A 487 -13.33 8.69 -27.02
C GLN A 487 -14.76 8.66 -26.46
N HIS A 488 -15.75 8.22 -27.25
CA HIS A 488 -17.15 8.19 -26.85
C HIS A 488 -17.50 6.80 -26.31
N ASN A 489 -17.71 6.71 -25.00
CA ASN A 489 -18.09 5.48 -24.32
C ASN A 489 -19.57 5.54 -23.95
N PHE A 490 -20.37 4.73 -24.62
CA PHE A 490 -21.77 4.51 -24.29
C PHE A 490 -21.86 3.24 -23.45
N SER A 491 -22.61 3.27 -22.36
CA SER A 491 -22.86 2.09 -21.55
C SER A 491 -24.33 2.01 -21.19
N MET A 492 -24.92 0.84 -21.39
CA MET A 492 -26.30 0.54 -21.07
C MET A 492 -26.31 -0.67 -20.13
N ASN A 493 -26.92 -0.50 -18.96
CA ASN A 493 -27.14 -1.55 -17.98
C ASN A 493 -28.66 -1.67 -17.79
N ILE A 494 -29.19 -2.86 -18.06
CA ILE A 494 -30.59 -3.21 -17.78
C ILE A 494 -30.57 -4.37 -16.81
N ILE A 495 -31.32 -4.24 -15.73
CA ILE A 495 -31.52 -5.29 -14.75
C ILE A 495 -33.03 -5.44 -14.57
N SER A 496 -33.51 -6.66 -14.73
CA SER A 496 -34.87 -7.02 -14.34
C SER A 496 -34.79 -8.07 -13.24
N MET A 497 -35.52 -7.85 -12.15
CA MET A 497 -35.61 -8.81 -11.05
C MET A 497 -37.04 -9.28 -10.89
N PHE A 498 -37.22 -10.59 -10.81
CA PHE A 498 -38.48 -11.27 -10.57
C PHE A 498 -38.46 -11.81 -9.15
N ARG A 499 -39.30 -11.24 -8.28
CA ARG A 499 -39.28 -11.53 -6.85
C ARG A 499 -40.51 -12.32 -6.44
N SER A 500 -40.28 -13.39 -5.71
CA SER A 500 -41.30 -14.22 -5.09
C SER A 500 -41.03 -14.35 -3.60
N SER A 501 -42.09 -14.33 -2.79
CA SER A 501 -42.02 -14.45 -1.34
C SER A 501 -43.26 -15.19 -0.85
N THR A 502 -43.17 -15.90 0.28
CA THR A 502 -44.29 -16.68 0.83
C THR A 502 -45.42 -15.82 1.38
N ASN A 503 -45.12 -14.59 1.85
CA ASN A 503 -46.07 -13.75 2.59
C ASN A 503 -46.25 -12.33 2.01
N THR A 504 -45.77 -12.09 0.79
CA THR A 504 -45.95 -10.79 0.10
C THR A 504 -46.29 -11.02 -1.37
N GLN A 505 -46.98 -10.07 -1.99
CA GLN A 505 -47.29 -10.14 -3.41
C GLN A 505 -46.01 -10.22 -4.25
N LYS A 506 -46.03 -11.09 -5.27
CA LYS A 506 -44.95 -11.18 -6.26
C LYS A 506 -44.87 -9.87 -7.02
N PHE A 507 -43.67 -9.34 -7.18
CA PHE A 507 -43.47 -8.14 -7.96
C PHE A 507 -42.17 -8.24 -8.76
N ASN A 508 -42.13 -7.47 -9.83
CA ASN A 508 -41.03 -7.41 -10.76
C ASN A 508 -40.59 -5.94 -10.84
N ASP A 509 -39.28 -5.74 -10.76
CA ASP A 509 -38.67 -4.45 -10.98
C ASP A 509 -37.82 -4.46 -12.26
N LEU A 510 -37.77 -3.31 -12.92
CA LEU A 510 -36.87 -3.07 -14.05
C LEU A 510 -36.14 -1.76 -13.82
N THR A 511 -34.82 -1.85 -13.84
CA THR A 511 -33.93 -0.69 -13.80
C THR A 511 -33.13 -0.64 -15.08
N ALA A 512 -33.21 0.49 -15.79
CA ALA A 512 -32.39 0.76 -16.97
C ALA A 512 -31.53 2.00 -16.74
N THR A 513 -30.22 1.83 -16.87
CA THR A 513 -29.24 2.91 -16.77
C THR A 513 -28.52 3.05 -18.08
N PHE A 514 -28.63 4.22 -18.69
CA PHE A 514 -27.80 4.63 -19.81
C PHE A 514 -26.79 5.66 -19.32
N ASN A 515 -25.54 5.48 -19.69
CA ASN A 515 -24.44 6.35 -19.35
C ASN A 515 -23.63 6.65 -20.61
N TYR A 516 -23.38 7.93 -20.85
CA TYR A 516 -22.53 8.42 -21.92
C TYR A 516 -21.36 9.16 -21.30
N ALA A 517 -20.15 8.65 -21.55
CA ALA A 517 -18.92 9.24 -21.10
C ALA A 517 -18.05 9.59 -22.31
N TYR A 518 -17.69 10.85 -22.44
CA TYR A 518 -16.76 11.32 -23.47
C TYR A 518 -15.42 11.61 -22.81
N SER A 519 -14.38 10.90 -23.24
CA SER A 519 -13.02 11.09 -22.77
C SER A 519 -12.25 11.86 -23.83
N ILE A 520 -11.97 13.14 -23.55
CA ILE A 520 -11.10 13.95 -24.39
C ILE A 520 -9.67 13.69 -23.94
N ASP A 521 -8.86 13.05 -24.80
CA ASP A 521 -7.42 13.04 -24.59
C ASP A 521 -6.92 14.48 -24.54
N LYS A 522 -6.07 14.78 -23.53
CA LYS A 522 -5.54 16.12 -23.21
C LYS A 522 -5.63 17.06 -24.42
N VAL A 523 -6.50 18.06 -24.36
CA VAL A 523 -6.52 19.15 -25.34
C VAL A 523 -5.19 19.87 -25.19
N LYS A 524 -4.16 19.39 -25.90
CA LYS A 524 -2.91 20.10 -26.09
C LYS A 524 -3.28 21.27 -26.99
N LEU A 525 -3.50 22.44 -26.39
CA LEU A 525 -3.54 23.67 -27.14
C LEU A 525 -2.28 23.69 -28.01
N PRO A 526 -2.41 23.87 -29.34
CA PRO A 526 -1.26 23.88 -30.21
C PRO A 526 -0.31 24.94 -29.67
N ALA A 527 0.92 24.54 -29.31
CA ALA A 527 1.99 25.49 -29.10
C ALA A 527 2.04 26.36 -30.37
N LYS A 528 2.03 27.68 -30.20
CA LYS A 528 2.09 28.67 -31.28
C LYS A 528 3.24 28.25 -32.22
N LYS A 529 2.91 27.67 -33.37
CA LYS A 529 3.89 27.33 -34.40
C LYS A 529 4.44 28.66 -34.90
N GLU A 530 5.69 28.96 -34.58
CA GLU A 530 6.44 29.93 -35.38
C GLU A 530 6.50 29.40 -36.82
N PRO A 531 6.39 30.28 -37.83
CA PRO A 531 6.39 29.88 -39.22
C PRO A 531 7.73 29.20 -39.54
N LYS A 532 7.70 27.88 -39.77
CA LYS A 532 8.84 27.16 -40.33
C LYS A 532 9.01 27.64 -41.77
N LYS A 533 10.11 28.36 -42.02
CA LYS A 533 10.65 28.54 -43.37
C LYS A 533 10.85 27.16 -43.99
N GLU A 534 10.38 26.98 -45.22
CA GLU A 534 10.73 25.86 -46.07
C GLU A 534 12.25 25.68 -46.05
N LYS A 535 12.69 24.47 -45.70
CA LYS A 535 14.07 24.05 -45.91
C LYS A 535 14.04 22.96 -46.96
N GLU A 536 14.77 23.23 -48.02
CA GLU A 536 15.12 22.30 -49.09
C GLU A 536 15.53 20.95 -48.52
N ILE A 537 15.05 19.88 -49.16
CA ILE A 537 15.43 18.51 -48.87
C ILE A 537 16.89 18.35 -49.30
N VAL A 538 17.80 18.44 -48.34
CA VAL A 538 19.17 17.97 -48.52
C VAL A 538 19.12 16.45 -48.46
N LEU A 539 19.37 15.78 -49.59
CA LEU A 539 19.56 14.34 -49.63
C LEU A 539 20.80 14.02 -48.77
N ASN A 540 20.62 13.18 -47.74
CA ASN A 540 21.66 12.73 -46.79
C ASN A 540 22.25 13.85 -45.89
N PRO A 541 21.49 14.34 -44.89
CA PRO A 541 22.03 15.28 -43.91
C PRO A 541 23.16 14.63 -43.08
N VAL A 542 24.27 15.35 -42.94
CA VAL A 542 25.34 14.95 -42.01
C VAL A 542 24.82 15.14 -40.59
N LEU A 543 24.69 14.04 -39.85
CA LEU A 543 24.25 14.03 -38.47
C LEU A 543 25.46 14.10 -37.54
N LYS A 544 25.26 14.72 -36.37
CA LYS A 544 26.26 14.82 -35.30
C LYS A 544 25.61 14.40 -33.98
N ILE A 545 26.22 13.44 -33.30
CA ILE A 545 25.83 12.92 -31.98
C ILE A 545 27.01 13.08 -31.05
N ASN A 546 26.84 13.86 -29.99
CA ASN A 546 27.84 14.04 -28.94
C ASN A 546 27.48 13.14 -27.75
N TYR A 547 28.40 12.30 -27.31
CA TYR A 547 28.23 11.46 -26.12
C TYR A 547 29.55 11.33 -25.37
N LYS A 548 29.55 11.74 -24.08
CA LYS A 548 30.76 11.97 -23.28
C LYS A 548 31.75 12.86 -24.05
N GLU A 549 33.01 12.44 -24.17
CA GLU A 549 34.08 13.17 -24.87
C GLU A 549 34.17 12.81 -26.37
N LYS A 550 33.31 11.92 -26.88
CA LYS A 550 33.32 11.47 -28.27
C LYS A 550 32.19 12.11 -29.07
N THR A 551 32.53 12.45 -30.32
CA THR A 551 31.61 13.01 -31.31
C THR A 551 31.50 12.03 -32.48
N TYR A 552 30.30 11.50 -32.72
CA TYR A 552 29.99 10.65 -33.86
C TYR A 552 29.35 11.51 -34.94
N GLN A 553 30.01 11.62 -36.09
CA GLN A 553 29.58 12.48 -37.19
C GLN A 553 29.62 11.71 -38.51
N GLY A 554 28.60 11.90 -39.34
CA GLY A 554 28.48 11.25 -40.65
C GLY A 554 27.02 11.16 -41.12
N THR A 555 26.81 10.50 -42.25
CA THR A 555 25.49 10.01 -42.67
C THR A 555 24.97 8.95 -41.70
N ARG A 556 23.68 8.57 -41.80
CA ARG A 556 23.11 7.52 -40.93
C ARG A 556 23.89 6.21 -41.03
N ASP A 557 24.23 5.78 -42.23
CA ASP A 557 24.95 4.53 -42.47
C ASP A 557 26.39 4.58 -41.91
N GLU A 558 27.06 5.72 -42.02
CA GLU A 558 28.39 5.92 -41.44
C GLU A 558 28.35 5.87 -39.91
N ILE A 559 27.33 6.46 -39.28
CA ILE A 559 27.15 6.38 -37.83
C ILE A 559 26.79 4.96 -37.40
N ILE A 560 25.91 4.26 -38.12
CA ILE A 560 25.58 2.85 -37.84
C ILE A 560 26.84 1.99 -37.91
N LYS A 561 27.69 2.20 -38.92
CA LYS A 561 28.97 1.49 -39.03
C LYS A 561 29.89 1.78 -37.84
N GLN A 562 30.00 3.05 -37.42
CA GLN A 562 30.75 3.41 -36.21
C GLN A 562 30.22 2.69 -34.95
N LEU A 563 28.89 2.53 -34.82
CA LEU A 563 28.29 1.80 -33.70
C LEU A 563 28.52 0.27 -33.78
N GLN A 564 28.51 -0.30 -34.98
CA GLN A 564 28.86 -1.71 -35.24
C GLN A 564 30.31 -2.00 -34.89
N ASP A 565 31.23 -1.12 -35.30
CA ASP A 565 32.67 -1.23 -34.99
C ASP A 565 32.91 -1.19 -33.47
N LEU A 566 32.17 -0.35 -32.73
CA LEU A 566 32.20 -0.36 -31.25
C LEU A 566 31.76 -1.71 -30.67
N GLN A 567 30.70 -2.30 -31.20
CA GLN A 567 30.18 -3.59 -30.71
C GLN A 567 31.19 -4.71 -30.93
N LEU A 568 31.86 -4.71 -32.10
CA LEU A 568 32.90 -5.68 -32.44
C LEU A 568 34.16 -5.53 -31.56
N ALA A 569 34.45 -4.31 -31.11
CA ALA A 569 35.57 -4.04 -30.21
C ALA A 569 35.30 -4.40 -28.74
N LEU A 570 34.06 -4.74 -28.38
CA LEU A 570 33.71 -5.07 -26.99
C LEU A 570 34.24 -6.47 -26.62
N ARG A 571 34.84 -6.58 -25.42
CA ARG A 571 35.23 -7.89 -24.86
C ARG A 571 33.98 -8.78 -24.67
N PRO A 572 34.13 -10.12 -24.65
CA PRO A 572 33.00 -11.03 -24.46
C PRO A 572 32.16 -10.68 -23.22
N ILE A 573 30.88 -10.42 -23.44
CA ILE A 573 29.85 -10.16 -22.41
C ILE A 573 28.85 -11.34 -22.35
N PRO A 574 28.03 -11.44 -21.30
CA PRO A 574 26.96 -12.43 -21.27
C PRO A 574 26.02 -12.31 -22.48
N LYS A 575 25.48 -13.44 -22.92
CA LYS A 575 24.67 -13.53 -24.14
C LYS A 575 23.45 -12.58 -24.11
N GLU A 576 22.79 -12.46 -22.96
CA GLU A 576 21.64 -11.58 -22.77
C GLU A 576 21.99 -10.11 -23.04
N ASP A 577 23.14 -9.65 -22.56
CA ASP A 577 23.62 -8.27 -22.75
C ASP A 577 24.05 -8.01 -24.20
N SER A 578 24.64 -9.02 -24.84
CA SER A 578 24.97 -8.97 -26.28
C SER A 578 23.71 -8.86 -27.14
N ASP A 579 22.68 -9.65 -26.82
CA ASP A 579 21.40 -9.63 -27.54
C ASP A 579 20.68 -8.28 -27.34
N GLU A 580 20.77 -7.68 -26.15
CA GLU A 580 20.24 -6.34 -25.85
C GLU A 580 20.91 -5.24 -26.69
N LEU A 581 22.25 -5.22 -26.75
CA LEU A 581 22.99 -4.26 -27.58
C LEU A 581 22.65 -4.40 -29.07
N GLN A 582 22.57 -5.64 -29.56
CA GLN A 582 22.18 -5.92 -30.94
C GLN A 582 20.74 -5.47 -31.24
N HIS A 583 19.82 -5.63 -30.29
CA HIS A 583 18.45 -5.16 -30.42
C HIS A 583 18.40 -3.62 -30.51
N LEU A 584 19.12 -2.92 -29.64
CA LEU A 584 19.19 -1.45 -29.63
C LEU A 584 19.82 -0.90 -30.92
N LEU A 585 20.86 -1.55 -31.45
CA LEU A 585 21.48 -1.20 -32.72
C LEU A 585 20.50 -1.39 -33.90
N THR A 586 19.72 -2.48 -33.85
CA THR A 586 18.67 -2.78 -34.84
C THR A 586 17.57 -1.72 -34.82
N LEU A 587 17.08 -1.33 -33.64
CA LEU A 587 16.09 -0.26 -33.47
C LEU A 587 16.61 1.08 -34.00
N THR A 588 17.88 1.40 -33.74
CA THR A 588 18.52 2.61 -34.27
C THR A 588 18.53 2.60 -35.79
N THR A 589 18.84 1.46 -36.41
CA THR A 589 18.88 1.27 -37.87
C THR A 589 17.49 1.42 -38.53
N LEU A 590 16.43 0.91 -37.89
CA LEU A 590 15.06 0.90 -38.44
C LEU A 590 14.28 2.22 -38.26
N THR A 591 14.90 3.25 -37.68
CA THR A 591 14.20 4.49 -37.33
C THR A 591 14.03 5.41 -38.55
N PRO A 592 12.82 5.95 -38.83
CA PRO A 592 12.55 6.67 -40.08
C PRO A 592 13.08 8.11 -40.09
N ASP A 593 13.09 8.84 -38.98
CA ASP A 593 13.48 10.26 -38.91
C ASP A 593 14.80 10.51 -38.17
N ASP A 594 15.47 11.63 -38.47
CA ASP A 594 16.83 11.93 -37.97
C ASP A 594 16.87 12.26 -36.48
N GLU A 595 15.78 12.81 -35.94
CA GLU A 595 15.70 13.20 -34.53
C GLU A 595 15.60 11.94 -33.67
N SER A 596 14.69 11.04 -34.04
CA SER A 596 14.56 9.73 -33.42
C SER A 596 15.83 8.87 -33.62
N PHE A 597 16.49 8.95 -34.78
CA PHE A 597 17.76 8.24 -35.00
C PHE A 597 18.83 8.66 -33.98
N LYS A 598 19.00 9.96 -33.74
CA LYS A 598 19.96 10.48 -32.74
C LYS A 598 19.62 10.01 -31.33
N GLU A 599 18.34 10.01 -30.97
CA GLU A 599 17.89 9.55 -29.64
C GLU A 599 18.18 8.05 -29.42
N LYS A 600 17.90 7.21 -30.43
CA LYS A 600 18.15 5.77 -30.36
C LYS A 600 19.64 5.43 -30.36
N ALA A 601 20.44 6.10 -31.19
CA ALA A 601 21.89 5.97 -31.18
C ALA A 601 22.50 6.36 -29.81
N LEU A 602 22.00 7.43 -29.18
CA LEU A 602 22.42 7.83 -27.84
C LEU A 602 22.00 6.82 -26.76
N THR A 603 20.88 6.12 -26.97
CA THR A 603 20.43 5.03 -26.09
C THR A 603 21.37 3.82 -26.20
N TYR A 604 21.74 3.42 -27.42
CA TYR A 604 22.73 2.37 -27.65
C TYR A 604 24.08 2.71 -27.00
N LEU A 605 24.59 3.93 -27.20
CA LEU A 605 25.86 4.38 -26.62
C LEU A 605 25.88 4.32 -25.09
N LYS A 606 24.76 4.64 -24.42
CA LYS A 606 24.62 4.50 -22.97
C LYS A 606 24.66 3.05 -22.50
N ALA A 607 23.99 2.14 -23.21
CA ALA A 607 23.99 0.72 -22.87
C ALA A 607 25.37 0.09 -23.10
N TYR A 608 26.03 0.46 -24.20
CA TYR A 608 27.41 0.05 -24.50
C TYR A 608 28.38 0.45 -23.38
N ASP A 609 28.34 1.71 -23.00
CA ASP A 609 29.21 2.28 -21.97
C ASP A 609 28.99 1.63 -20.60
N LEU A 610 27.73 1.38 -20.22
CA LEU A 610 27.40 0.64 -19.01
C LEU A 610 27.99 -0.78 -18.99
N ASN A 611 27.87 -1.52 -20.10
CA ASN A 611 28.44 -2.87 -20.20
C ASN A 611 29.96 -2.86 -20.14
N ASN A 612 30.61 -1.87 -20.76
CA ASN A 612 32.06 -1.72 -20.69
C ASN A 612 32.54 -1.36 -19.26
N ASP A 613 31.84 -0.45 -18.58
CA ASP A 613 32.14 -0.07 -17.19
C ASP A 613 32.01 -1.27 -16.22
N ILE A 614 31.04 -2.15 -16.45
CA ILE A 614 30.88 -3.38 -15.65
C ILE A 614 32.08 -4.32 -15.87
N LEU A 615 32.50 -4.52 -17.11
CA LEU A 615 33.68 -5.34 -17.44
C LEU A 615 34.96 -4.81 -16.81
N ASP A 616 35.18 -3.49 -16.85
CA ASP A 616 36.36 -2.85 -16.28
C ASP A 616 36.46 -3.04 -14.76
N LYS A 617 35.31 -3.15 -14.08
CA LYS A 617 35.26 -3.36 -12.64
C LYS A 617 35.44 -4.82 -12.24
N TYR A 618 35.10 -5.78 -13.11
CA TYR A 618 35.04 -7.19 -12.76
C TYR A 618 36.34 -7.74 -12.17
N ASN A 619 37.48 -7.49 -12.83
CA ASN A 619 38.77 -8.00 -12.37
C ASN A 619 39.17 -7.41 -11.00
N ASN A 620 38.77 -6.18 -10.71
CA ASN A 620 39.04 -5.55 -9.41
C ASN A 620 38.23 -6.22 -8.30
N TYR A 621 36.93 -6.48 -8.52
CA TYR A 621 36.10 -7.20 -7.56
C TYR A 621 36.59 -8.63 -7.32
N ILE A 622 37.03 -9.33 -8.37
CA ILE A 622 37.63 -10.66 -8.22
C ILE A 622 38.92 -10.58 -7.39
N LEU A 623 39.82 -9.64 -7.67
CA LEU A 623 41.05 -9.47 -6.90
C LEU A 623 40.76 -9.18 -5.42
N GLU A 624 39.81 -8.29 -5.12
CA GLU A 624 39.37 -8.00 -3.75
C GLU A 624 38.76 -9.22 -3.07
N THR A 625 37.92 -9.97 -3.78
CA THR A 625 37.33 -11.22 -3.30
C THR A 625 38.41 -12.22 -2.92
N VAL A 626 39.41 -12.41 -3.77
CA VAL A 626 40.46 -13.41 -3.56
C VAL A 626 41.39 -12.99 -2.42
N LYS A 627 41.73 -11.70 -2.30
CA LYS A 627 42.50 -11.16 -1.15
C LYS A 627 41.75 -11.37 0.17
N SER A 628 40.47 -11.04 0.21
CA SER A 628 39.65 -11.23 1.40
C SER A 628 39.54 -12.71 1.78
N LEU A 629 39.34 -13.59 0.80
CA LEU A 629 39.32 -15.04 1.01
C LEU A 629 40.67 -15.57 1.51
N GLN A 630 41.79 -15.08 0.97
CA GLN A 630 43.14 -15.47 1.40
C GLN A 630 43.35 -15.19 2.90
N GLU A 631 42.95 -14.02 3.39
CA GLU A 631 43.06 -13.66 4.80
C GLU A 631 42.22 -14.58 5.70
N GLU A 632 40.98 -14.85 5.30
CA GLU A 632 40.09 -15.74 6.05
C GLU A 632 40.61 -17.17 6.10
N MET A 633 41.14 -17.67 4.98
CA MET A 633 41.70 -19.02 4.91
C MET A 633 42.97 -19.13 5.77
N LYS A 634 43.89 -18.15 5.71
CA LYS A 634 45.07 -18.11 6.59
C LYS A 634 44.70 -18.14 8.07
N ARG A 635 43.63 -17.45 8.49
CA ARG A 635 43.14 -17.48 9.88
C ARG A 635 42.58 -18.85 10.30
N LYS A 636 42.06 -19.65 9.37
CA LYS A 636 41.46 -20.97 9.65
C LYS A 636 42.45 -22.14 9.54
N ASP A 637 43.58 -21.95 8.88
CA ASP A 637 44.59 -22.98 8.63
C ASP A 637 45.08 -23.66 9.92
N GLU A 638 45.36 -22.87 10.97
CA GLU A 638 45.75 -23.39 12.29
C GLU A 638 44.69 -24.33 12.88
N GLY A 639 43.40 -24.04 12.68
CA GLY A 639 42.30 -24.88 13.17
C GLY A 639 42.27 -26.25 12.49
N PHE A 640 42.47 -26.30 11.17
CA PHE A 640 42.56 -27.55 10.43
C PHE A 640 43.81 -28.36 10.82
N GLU A 641 44.95 -27.70 11.01
CA GLU A 641 46.19 -28.36 11.44
C GLU A 641 46.04 -28.94 12.85
N ASN A 642 45.51 -28.17 13.81
CA ASN A 642 45.29 -28.60 15.18
C ASN A 642 44.34 -29.81 15.27
N ASP A 643 43.27 -29.82 14.49
CA ASP A 643 42.34 -30.95 14.41
C ASP A 643 43.03 -32.25 13.96
N TYR A 644 43.91 -32.15 12.96
CA TYR A 644 44.69 -33.28 12.47
C TYR A 644 45.79 -33.69 13.47
N VAL A 645 46.56 -32.74 14.02
CA VAL A 645 47.60 -32.97 15.04
C VAL A 645 47.03 -33.64 16.28
N MET A 646 45.86 -33.20 16.77
CA MET A 646 45.20 -33.85 17.91
C MET A 646 44.79 -35.30 17.60
N ALA A 647 44.27 -35.56 16.40
CA ALA A 647 43.91 -36.91 15.98
C ALA A 647 45.16 -37.79 15.81
N LEU A 648 46.23 -37.25 15.23
CA LEU A 648 47.53 -37.91 15.10
C LEU A 648 48.16 -38.22 16.46
N GLY A 649 48.14 -37.26 17.39
CA GLY A 649 48.64 -37.46 18.75
C GLY A 649 47.91 -38.58 19.52
N ARG A 650 46.61 -38.77 19.28
CA ARG A 650 45.85 -39.91 19.84
C ARG A 650 46.25 -41.25 19.23
N VAL A 651 46.56 -41.28 17.94
CA VAL A 651 47.11 -42.46 17.27
C VAL A 651 48.48 -42.79 17.86
N ASN A 652 49.38 -41.81 17.97
CA ASN A 652 50.75 -41.99 18.44
C ASN A 652 50.83 -42.40 19.93
N LYS A 653 49.86 -41.98 20.76
CA LYS A 653 49.76 -42.38 22.18
C LYS A 653 49.18 -43.77 22.41
N HIS A 654 48.64 -44.42 21.38
CA HIS A 654 48.04 -45.75 21.52
C HIS A 654 49.12 -46.84 21.61
N LYS A 655 48.96 -47.81 22.51
CA LYS A 655 49.97 -48.88 22.76
C LYS A 655 50.31 -49.74 21.54
N LEU A 656 49.41 -49.79 20.56
CA LEU A 656 49.57 -50.53 19.30
C LEU A 656 50.14 -49.68 18.15
N HIS A 657 50.53 -48.43 18.42
CA HIS A 657 51.20 -47.61 17.43
C HIS A 657 52.61 -48.15 17.15
N GLY A 658 52.92 -48.40 15.87
CA GLY A 658 54.23 -48.94 15.45
C GLY A 658 54.45 -50.43 15.72
N VAL A 659 53.42 -51.16 16.18
CA VAL A 659 53.48 -52.62 16.36
C VAL A 659 53.04 -53.31 15.06
N ASN A 660 53.77 -54.36 14.64
CA ASN A 660 53.42 -55.14 13.46
C ASN A 660 52.11 -55.90 13.68
N GLU A 661 51.29 -56.00 12.64
CA GLU A 661 49.96 -56.63 12.71
C GLU A 661 50.00 -58.09 13.17
N GLU A 662 51.10 -58.79 12.88
CA GLU A 662 51.34 -60.19 13.25
C GLU A 662 51.53 -60.41 14.77
N ASP A 663 51.98 -59.38 15.50
CA ASP A 663 52.30 -59.45 16.93
C ASP A 663 51.11 -59.08 17.84
N ILE A 664 49.94 -58.81 17.25
CA ILE A 664 48.76 -58.29 17.96
C ILE A 664 47.90 -59.42 18.54
N THR A 665 47.99 -59.58 19.87
CA THR A 665 47.20 -60.57 20.62
C THR A 665 45.83 -60.04 21.08
N ASP A 666 45.68 -58.73 21.33
CA ASP A 666 44.42 -58.09 21.73
C ASP A 666 43.65 -57.50 20.54
N LYS A 667 42.73 -58.31 19.99
CA LYS A 667 41.86 -57.92 18.86
C LYS A 667 40.91 -56.75 19.19
N THR A 668 40.55 -56.54 20.46
CA THR A 668 39.63 -55.46 20.86
C THR A 668 40.36 -54.12 20.86
N SER A 669 41.58 -54.10 21.41
CA SER A 669 42.45 -52.93 21.38
C SER A 669 42.83 -52.56 19.94
N TYR A 670 43.07 -53.54 19.06
CA TYR A 670 43.36 -53.28 17.64
C TYR A 670 42.22 -52.60 16.89
N LYS A 671 40.98 -53.05 17.09
CA LYS A 671 39.80 -52.37 16.52
C LYS A 671 39.67 -50.93 17.01
N SER A 672 40.04 -50.66 18.26
CA SER A 672 40.04 -49.28 18.80
C SER A 672 41.13 -48.41 18.17
N TYR A 673 42.32 -48.97 17.91
CA TYR A 673 43.41 -48.33 17.20
C TYR A 673 43.02 -47.97 15.75
N LEU A 674 42.45 -48.92 14.99
CA LEU A 674 42.00 -48.68 13.62
C LEU A 674 40.97 -47.55 13.54
N LYS A 675 40.06 -47.44 14.52
CA LYS A 675 39.12 -46.31 14.60
C LYS A 675 39.82 -44.97 14.83
N LEU A 676 40.94 -44.94 15.56
CA LEU A 676 41.74 -43.72 15.73
C LEU A 676 42.47 -43.36 14.43
N VAL A 677 43.03 -44.36 13.73
CA VAL A 677 43.67 -44.17 12.41
C VAL A 677 42.67 -43.64 11.38
N GLU A 678 41.47 -44.21 11.33
CA GLU A 678 40.38 -43.74 10.44
C GLU A 678 40.00 -42.29 10.76
N ARG A 679 39.86 -41.95 12.05
CA ARG A 679 39.57 -40.56 12.48
C ARG A 679 40.68 -39.60 12.07
N LYS A 680 41.95 -39.99 12.20
CA LYS A 680 43.10 -39.21 11.73
C LYS A 680 43.03 -38.98 10.23
N ASN A 681 42.81 -40.03 9.43
CA ASN A 681 42.71 -39.92 7.96
C ASN A 681 41.52 -39.03 7.53
N LYS A 682 40.38 -39.09 8.23
CA LYS A 682 39.24 -38.17 8.01
C LYS A 682 39.55 -36.70 8.29
N LYS A 683 40.57 -36.41 9.10
CA LYS A 683 41.03 -35.04 9.41
C LYS A 683 42.18 -34.57 8.50
N LEU A 684 42.90 -35.51 7.90
CA LEU A 684 43.97 -35.23 6.94
C LEU A 684 43.46 -34.59 5.64
N GLN A 685 42.42 -35.20 5.05
CA GLN A 685 41.90 -34.76 3.75
C GLN A 685 41.44 -33.29 3.74
N PRO A 686 40.64 -32.80 4.71
CA PRO A 686 40.28 -31.38 4.77
C PRO A 686 41.48 -30.43 4.89
N LEU A 687 42.53 -30.81 5.62
CA LEU A 687 43.74 -29.99 5.78
C LEU A 687 44.51 -29.87 4.47
N LEU A 688 44.68 -30.98 3.74
CA LEU A 688 45.36 -30.99 2.45
C LEU A 688 44.60 -30.16 1.40
N VAL A 689 43.28 -30.35 1.32
CA VAL A 689 42.38 -29.57 0.46
C VAL A 689 42.45 -28.08 0.79
N HIS A 690 42.36 -27.74 2.07
CA HIS A 690 42.43 -26.35 2.53
C HIS A 690 43.74 -25.66 2.13
N ARG A 691 44.87 -26.36 2.29
CA ARG A 691 46.20 -25.80 1.98
C ARG A 691 46.47 -25.69 0.49
N TRP A 692 46.00 -26.66 -0.31
CA TRP A 692 46.03 -26.54 -1.76
C TRP A 692 45.26 -25.30 -2.21
N MET A 693 44.05 -25.10 -1.69
CA MET A 693 43.26 -23.91 -1.99
C MET A 693 43.96 -22.62 -1.53
N ILE A 694 44.59 -22.59 -0.35
CA ILE A 694 45.34 -21.42 0.12
C ILE A 694 46.44 -21.04 -0.88
N ASN A 695 47.14 -22.03 -1.44
CA ASN A 695 48.20 -21.80 -2.41
C ASN A 695 47.66 -21.14 -3.68
N GLU A 696 46.61 -21.71 -4.28
CA GLU A 696 45.99 -21.18 -5.50
C GLU A 696 45.40 -19.78 -5.31
N ILE A 697 44.66 -19.57 -4.21
CA ILE A 697 44.09 -18.27 -3.84
C ILE A 697 45.21 -17.25 -3.56
N SER A 698 46.36 -17.68 -3.02
CA SER A 698 47.51 -16.80 -2.79
C SER A 698 48.19 -16.36 -4.08
N ILE A 699 48.30 -17.24 -5.08
CA ILE A 699 48.82 -16.89 -6.40
C ILE A 699 47.95 -15.80 -7.03
N LEU A 700 46.64 -15.99 -7.00
CA LEU A 700 45.67 -15.03 -7.53
C LEU A 700 45.68 -13.69 -6.77
N ALA A 701 45.72 -13.71 -5.43
CA ALA A 701 45.73 -12.51 -4.59
C ALA A 701 46.98 -11.62 -4.83
N ASN A 702 48.09 -12.24 -5.27
CA ASN A 702 49.34 -11.56 -5.59
C ASN A 702 49.48 -11.17 -7.07
N THR A 703 48.50 -11.52 -7.92
CA THR A 703 48.50 -11.16 -9.34
C THR A 703 47.83 -9.80 -9.54
N PRO A 704 48.40 -8.88 -10.35
CA PRO A 704 47.74 -7.60 -10.66
C PRO A 704 46.35 -7.80 -11.30
N ALA A 705 45.39 -6.92 -11.00
CA ALA A 705 44.03 -7.03 -11.56
C ALA A 705 44.00 -7.04 -13.10
N ALA A 706 44.98 -6.37 -13.74
CA ALA A 706 45.12 -6.38 -15.19
C ALA A 706 45.52 -7.75 -15.74
N GLU A 707 46.19 -8.60 -14.97
CA GLU A 707 46.75 -9.89 -15.41
C GLU A 707 45.99 -11.10 -14.83
N ILE A 708 45.15 -10.89 -13.82
CA ILE A 708 44.48 -11.96 -13.08
C ILE A 708 43.65 -12.90 -13.98
N HIS A 709 43.11 -12.36 -15.08
CA HIS A 709 42.32 -13.09 -16.07
C HIS A 709 43.12 -14.13 -16.89
N GLN A 710 44.46 -14.09 -16.84
CA GLN A 710 45.34 -15.05 -17.51
C GLN A 710 45.45 -16.39 -16.77
N ASN A 711 45.01 -16.43 -15.50
CA ASN A 711 44.94 -17.68 -14.75
C ASN A 711 43.87 -18.61 -15.34
N GLU A 712 44.26 -19.83 -15.71
CA GLU A 712 43.40 -20.79 -16.40
C GLU A 712 42.19 -21.22 -15.55
N ASN A 713 42.40 -21.48 -14.25
CA ASN A 713 41.34 -21.87 -13.32
C ASN A 713 40.32 -20.74 -13.14
N LEU A 714 40.80 -19.50 -12.97
CA LEU A 714 39.93 -18.34 -12.85
C LEU A 714 39.19 -18.02 -14.16
N SER A 715 39.83 -18.23 -15.32
CA SER A 715 39.16 -18.06 -16.62
C SER A 715 37.96 -19.00 -16.77
N ASN A 716 38.08 -20.24 -16.29
CA ASN A 716 36.97 -21.20 -16.28
C ASN A 716 35.85 -20.80 -15.29
N PHE A 717 36.21 -20.27 -14.12
CA PHE A 717 35.25 -19.69 -13.18
C PHE A 717 34.49 -18.49 -13.80
N ASN A 718 35.22 -17.59 -14.43
CA ASN A 718 34.66 -16.38 -15.05
C ASN A 718 33.64 -16.74 -16.14
N LYS A 719 33.91 -17.77 -16.97
CA LYS A 719 32.95 -18.23 -17.99
C LYS A 719 31.59 -18.65 -17.39
N GLN A 720 31.57 -19.14 -16.15
CA GLN A 720 30.36 -19.60 -15.49
C GLN A 720 29.62 -18.46 -14.76
N GLU A 721 30.36 -17.55 -14.13
CA GLU A 721 29.78 -16.59 -13.18
C GLU A 721 29.71 -15.14 -13.69
N LEU A 722 30.26 -14.84 -14.88
CA LEU A 722 30.21 -13.47 -15.45
C LEU A 722 28.77 -12.96 -15.62
N ASN A 723 27.82 -13.82 -16.02
CA ASN A 723 26.41 -13.45 -16.13
C ASN A 723 25.82 -12.99 -14.79
N GLN A 724 26.10 -13.74 -13.71
CA GLN A 724 25.63 -13.40 -12.38
C GLN A 724 26.25 -12.09 -11.88
N PHE A 725 27.52 -11.83 -12.19
CA PHE A 725 28.16 -10.56 -11.87
C PHE A 725 27.50 -9.37 -12.58
N PHE A 726 27.25 -9.47 -13.88
CA PHE A 726 26.55 -8.43 -14.65
C PHE A 726 25.18 -8.11 -14.05
N LYS A 727 24.43 -9.15 -13.67
CA LYS A 727 23.14 -9.00 -12.99
C LYS A 727 23.27 -8.21 -11.67
N MET A 728 24.24 -8.54 -10.82
CA MET A 728 24.45 -7.85 -9.55
C MET A 728 24.82 -6.37 -9.73
N MET A 729 25.65 -6.04 -10.74
CA MET A 729 26.02 -4.66 -11.05
C MET A 729 24.85 -3.84 -11.59
N LYS A 730 23.99 -4.43 -12.44
CA LYS A 730 22.75 -3.79 -12.91
C LYS A 730 21.72 -3.59 -11.80
N GLU A 731 21.64 -4.51 -10.84
CA GLU A 731 20.80 -4.39 -9.63
C GLU A 731 21.34 -3.39 -8.60
N LYS A 732 22.53 -2.82 -8.82
CA LYS A 732 23.21 -1.87 -7.92
C LYS A 732 23.45 -2.43 -6.51
N LYS A 733 23.83 -3.70 -6.42
CA LYS A 733 24.32 -4.30 -5.17
C LYS A 733 25.53 -3.54 -4.63
N THR A 734 25.70 -3.53 -3.32
CA THR A 734 26.86 -2.90 -2.66
C THR A 734 28.14 -3.71 -2.88
N ASP A 735 29.31 -3.05 -2.78
CA ASP A 735 30.61 -3.71 -2.98
C ASP A 735 30.79 -4.93 -2.07
N THR A 736 30.38 -4.80 -0.80
CA THR A 736 30.42 -5.88 0.18
C THR A 736 29.55 -7.07 -0.24
N GLU A 737 28.34 -6.83 -0.75
CA GLU A 737 27.45 -7.90 -1.20
C GLU A 737 28.00 -8.63 -2.43
N VAL A 738 28.59 -7.90 -3.38
CA VAL A 738 29.21 -8.49 -4.58
C VAL A 738 30.38 -9.38 -4.19
N ILE A 739 31.25 -8.91 -3.29
CA ILE A 739 32.41 -9.68 -2.80
C ILE A 739 31.96 -10.96 -2.08
N GLU A 740 30.98 -10.88 -1.19
CA GLU A 740 30.49 -12.06 -0.45
C GLU A 740 29.82 -13.07 -1.39
N GLU A 741 29.05 -12.62 -2.37
CA GLU A 741 28.42 -13.53 -3.34
C GLU A 741 29.48 -14.24 -4.21
N LEU A 742 30.51 -13.51 -4.63
CA LEU A 742 31.64 -14.09 -5.36
C LEU A 742 32.39 -15.11 -4.51
N LYS A 743 32.61 -14.87 -3.19
CA LYS A 743 33.21 -15.87 -2.29
C LYS A 743 32.40 -17.16 -2.21
N ILE A 744 31.06 -17.05 -2.08
CA ILE A 744 30.15 -18.20 -2.00
C ILE A 744 30.29 -19.12 -3.22
N LYS A 745 30.64 -18.55 -4.39
CA LYS A 745 30.87 -19.29 -5.63
C LYS A 745 32.32 -19.76 -5.79
N LEU A 746 33.28 -18.92 -5.42
CA LEU A 746 34.71 -19.18 -5.58
C LEU A 746 35.19 -20.33 -4.68
N ILE A 747 34.68 -20.40 -3.44
CA ILE A 747 35.05 -21.46 -2.47
C ILE A 747 34.74 -22.86 -2.98
N PRO A 748 33.50 -23.22 -3.37
CA PRO A 748 33.19 -24.57 -3.85
C PRO A 748 33.93 -24.88 -5.16
N PHE A 749 34.12 -23.90 -6.05
CA PHE A 749 34.87 -24.10 -7.28
C PHE A 749 36.32 -24.53 -7.01
N TYR A 750 37.05 -23.80 -6.16
CA TYR A 750 38.42 -24.15 -5.80
C TYR A 750 38.50 -25.39 -4.91
N HIS A 751 37.48 -25.68 -4.11
CA HIS A 751 37.38 -26.92 -3.35
C HIS A 751 37.26 -28.15 -4.26
N ASP A 752 36.43 -28.09 -5.30
CA ASP A 752 36.28 -29.19 -6.26
C ASP A 752 37.54 -29.40 -7.09
N LEU A 753 38.29 -28.33 -7.39
CA LEU A 753 39.61 -28.44 -8.00
C LEU A 753 40.62 -29.07 -7.03
N ALA A 754 40.61 -28.69 -5.76
CA ALA A 754 41.51 -29.25 -4.75
C ALA A 754 41.32 -30.76 -4.60
N ILE A 755 40.08 -31.24 -4.52
CA ILE A 755 39.77 -32.69 -4.42
C ILE A 755 40.39 -33.49 -5.57
N LYS A 756 40.45 -32.92 -6.78
CA LYS A 756 40.99 -33.59 -7.97
C LYS A 756 42.51 -33.59 -8.04
N ASN A 757 43.17 -32.64 -7.36
CA ASN A 757 44.59 -32.36 -7.53
C ASN A 757 45.46 -32.62 -6.28
N VAL A 758 44.85 -32.77 -5.11
CA VAL A 758 45.55 -33.13 -3.87
C VAL A 758 46.03 -34.59 -3.94
N LYS A 759 47.31 -34.80 -3.66
CA LYS A 759 47.90 -36.13 -3.42
C LYS A 759 48.02 -36.38 -1.93
N ASP A 760 47.93 -37.65 -1.52
CA ASP A 760 48.08 -38.11 -0.13
C ASP A 760 49.55 -38.10 0.34
N ASP A 761 50.24 -36.97 0.15
CA ASP A 761 51.65 -36.80 0.50
C ASP A 761 51.83 -36.06 1.85
N GLU A 762 53.07 -36.02 2.34
CA GLU A 762 53.47 -35.55 3.68
C GLU A 762 52.90 -34.18 4.07
N VAL A 763 52.32 -34.08 5.28
CA VAL A 763 51.80 -32.82 5.85
C VAL A 763 52.92 -32.05 6.51
N GLU A 764 53.25 -30.87 5.97
CA GLU A 764 54.18 -29.93 6.62
C GLU A 764 53.49 -29.22 7.80
N PHE A 765 53.92 -29.39 9.05
CA PHE A 765 53.29 -28.68 10.18
C PHE A 765 53.82 -27.25 10.32
N LYS A 766 52.93 -26.25 10.32
CA LYS A 766 53.30 -24.82 10.39
C LYS A 766 53.15 -24.21 11.79
N TYR A 767 52.31 -24.77 12.65
CA TYR A 767 51.93 -24.16 13.94
C TYR A 767 52.35 -24.99 15.16
N LEU A 768 53.03 -26.12 14.97
CA LEU A 768 53.61 -26.91 16.06
C LEU A 768 54.67 -26.09 16.82
N LYS A 769 54.35 -25.66 18.05
CA LYS A 769 55.36 -25.24 19.02
C LYS A 769 55.99 -26.49 19.63
N ILE A 770 57.29 -26.66 19.42
CA ILE A 770 58.09 -27.67 20.13
C ILE A 770 58.08 -27.29 21.61
N ASN A 771 57.38 -28.08 22.43
CA ASN A 771 57.56 -28.16 23.88
C ASN A 771 57.26 -29.58 24.34
#